data_AF-A0A8K0W485-F1
#
_entry.id   AF-A0A8K0W485-F1
#
_cell.length_a   1.000
_cell.length_b   1.000
_cell.length_c   1.000
_cell.angle_alpha   90.00
_cell.angle_beta   90.00
_cell.angle_gamma   90.00
#
_symmetry.space_group_name_H-M   'P 1'
#
loop_
_entity.id
_entity.type
_entity.pdbx_description
1 polymer ?
#
loop_
_entity_poly.entity_id
_entity_poly.type
_entity_poly.pdbx_seq_one_letter_code
_entity_poly.pdbx_strand_id
1 'polypeptide(L)'
;MYRPYHTFRSWTWEILSVLLAIGLVAAISAILVSHDGKPSPVWGTQLNLNALLAFLSTMLRALLVIIASQIICQQKWEWLSKKRLRPLSDLQKFDSASRSSLGALLLMPTVMLKDATSLIAVAVLAISFLIGPFVQQASRTTPCLFPATGLAASLPYAHYVPRRGGLSLGGIGEGAGAQGTIGDAIPDTAIAILSSITAPNGTENQIRGTCSTGTCTFRYSDQGESDSRDSLDDASSTHSTVAMCDKCTDISSLVSSHYNTTAQSKLFTLPNGFKLTYNSNTWDLAMIAPSKDLRWLGDLLSPELQAISRWAYVNTTFFTVKYTNTTIEKKECTAAVCVLYPCLRTYTASIIDNQLREEEISSQIMELSMPQVKPGASSEVTEIKNKLLDRWGTMSTQAQYEAHYAAVKSPCQVGSQVYDKNLNTTVLSNMTGLSLYDLSDSQRYTYRNISAPESCIYRHDVQFVRAISWFLNEEIFNGSCSWYKSISCRKAGNDNGTLSNLGSKALLETLIEGERDYSNVTAWFSAFARSMTNRFRFQYGGAAFDASLPLWADQKLPAGEVQGVAWQPETCVSAHRGWLLLPICLTVITTLLMLWTIISNWRSRHVRPVWKDNILPLLFYRHSLNSDKPGGLPWNPDNITEMEDRTRMMETKELEKTGDRILITLNWSANEKSRDLLGKGDASAITLQDVESVPVQRISHEADSEVLLTSSRTAHTDARRTSY
;
A
#
# COMPACT_ATOMS: atom_id res chain seq x y z
N MET A 1 11.20 8.90 -75.62
CA MET A 1 11.48 8.03 -74.45
C MET A 1 11.19 8.84 -73.18
N TYR A 2 10.05 8.61 -72.50
CA TYR A 2 9.69 9.41 -71.32
C TYR A 2 10.47 8.95 -70.09
N ARG A 3 11.21 9.87 -69.45
CA ARG A 3 11.94 9.60 -68.20
C ARG A 3 10.92 9.42 -67.06
N PRO A 4 10.89 8.29 -66.33
CA PRO A 4 10.01 8.13 -65.18
C PRO A 4 10.34 9.20 -64.12
N TYR A 5 9.32 9.88 -63.59
CA TYR A 5 9.50 10.78 -62.45
C TYR A 5 10.00 9.98 -61.23
N HIS A 6 10.99 10.53 -60.52
CA HIS A 6 11.52 9.91 -59.29
C HIS A 6 10.60 10.20 -58.10
N THR A 7 9.46 9.50 -58.02
CA THR A 7 8.47 9.64 -56.93
C THR A 7 9.13 9.57 -55.55
N PHE A 8 10.02 8.60 -55.31
CA PHE A 8 10.68 8.47 -54.00
C PHE A 8 11.58 9.64 -53.63
N ARG A 9 12.27 10.25 -54.61
CA ARG A 9 13.14 11.42 -54.37
C ARG A 9 12.34 12.65 -53.95
N SER A 10 11.09 12.77 -54.42
CA SER A 10 10.20 13.86 -54.03
C SER A 10 9.63 13.71 -52.61
N TRP A 11 9.68 12.51 -52.01
CA TRP A 11 9.11 12.20 -50.69
C TRP A 11 10.16 11.91 -49.59
N THR A 12 11.44 12.23 -49.83
CA THR A 12 12.54 11.87 -48.92
C THR A 12 12.40 12.48 -47.52
N TRP A 13 11.96 13.74 -47.44
CA TRP A 13 11.81 14.44 -46.16
C TRP A 13 10.65 13.88 -45.33
N GLU A 14 9.57 13.46 -45.97
CA GLU A 14 8.44 12.82 -45.28
C GLU A 14 8.80 11.40 -44.84
N ILE A 15 9.57 10.64 -45.63
CA ILE A 15 10.08 9.33 -45.22
C ILE A 15 10.98 9.47 -43.98
N LEU A 16 11.90 10.45 -43.97
CA LEU A 16 12.75 10.72 -42.81
C LEU A 16 11.92 11.14 -41.59
N SER A 17 10.91 11.98 -41.79
CA SER A 17 9.99 12.42 -40.73
C SER A 17 9.19 11.26 -40.14
N VAL A 18 8.73 10.32 -40.96
CA VAL A 18 8.04 9.10 -40.51
C VAL A 18 8.95 8.22 -39.68
N LEU A 19 10.21 8.00 -40.13
CA LEU A 19 11.16 7.17 -39.40
C LEU A 19 11.48 7.76 -38.03
N LEU A 20 11.67 9.07 -37.96
CA LEU A 20 11.88 9.78 -36.69
C LEU A 20 10.64 9.70 -35.78
N ALA A 21 9.42 9.83 -36.34
CA ALA A 21 8.19 9.70 -35.57
C ALA A 21 8.02 8.30 -34.95
N ILE A 22 8.33 7.23 -35.72
CA ILE A 22 8.34 5.85 -35.21
C ILE A 22 9.36 5.71 -34.08
N GLY A 23 10.57 6.27 -34.26
CA GLY A 23 11.61 6.28 -33.23
C GLY A 23 11.17 6.98 -31.93
N LEU A 24 10.46 8.12 -32.03
CA LEU A 24 9.94 8.83 -30.86
C LEU A 24 8.88 8.04 -30.11
N VAL A 25 7.96 7.35 -30.81
CA VAL A 25 6.97 6.48 -30.15
C VAL A 25 7.65 5.32 -29.43
N ALA A 26 8.65 4.71 -30.04
CA ALA A 26 9.44 3.66 -29.41
C ALA A 26 10.18 4.17 -28.16
N ALA A 27 10.80 5.36 -28.24
CA ALA A 27 11.48 5.99 -27.12
C ALA A 27 10.52 6.30 -25.95
N ILE A 28 9.36 6.91 -26.23
CA ILE A 28 8.32 7.19 -25.23
C ILE A 28 7.89 5.89 -24.54
N SER A 29 7.64 4.84 -25.32
CA SER A 29 7.21 3.54 -24.81
C SER A 29 8.29 2.88 -23.94
N ALA A 30 9.56 2.92 -24.37
CA ALA A 30 10.68 2.35 -23.63
C ALA A 30 10.96 3.08 -22.30
N ILE A 31 10.88 4.41 -22.28
CA ILE A 31 11.06 5.20 -21.07
C ILE A 31 9.98 4.84 -20.03
N LEU A 32 8.72 4.74 -20.45
CA LEU A 32 7.62 4.39 -19.55
C LEU A 32 7.74 2.97 -19.00
N VAL A 33 8.10 1.99 -19.83
CA VAL A 33 8.27 0.60 -19.37
C VAL A 33 9.48 0.43 -18.46
N SER A 34 10.59 1.11 -18.73
CA SER A 34 11.82 0.99 -17.94
C SER A 34 11.72 1.60 -16.54
N HIS A 35 10.83 2.58 -16.35
CA HIS A 35 10.59 3.28 -15.10
C HIS A 35 9.30 2.84 -14.39
N ASP A 36 8.60 1.84 -14.91
CA ASP A 36 7.39 1.30 -14.28
C ASP A 36 7.74 0.66 -12.93
N GLY A 37 7.06 1.09 -11.87
CA GLY A 37 7.28 0.64 -10.49
C GLY A 37 8.55 1.17 -9.83
N LYS A 38 9.26 2.11 -10.46
CA LYS A 38 10.49 2.72 -9.91
C LYS A 38 10.23 4.13 -9.36
N PRO A 39 11.02 4.59 -8.39
CA PRO A 39 10.93 5.97 -7.91
C PRO A 39 11.16 6.93 -9.07
N SER A 40 10.43 8.05 -9.06
CA SER A 40 10.53 9.05 -10.11
C SER A 40 11.99 9.53 -10.22
N PRO A 41 12.65 9.33 -11.37
CA PRO A 41 14.05 9.71 -11.51
C PRO A 41 14.17 11.24 -11.44
N VAL A 42 15.09 11.71 -10.59
CA VAL A 42 15.41 13.13 -10.47
C VAL A 42 16.62 13.41 -11.35
N TRP A 43 16.40 13.83 -12.60
CA TRP A 43 17.47 14.20 -13.55
C TRP A 43 17.92 15.65 -13.34
N GLY A 44 18.29 15.98 -12.10
CA GLY A 44 18.65 17.35 -11.67
C GLY A 44 17.45 18.20 -11.25
N THR A 45 17.68 19.49 -11.00
CA THR A 45 16.68 20.42 -10.41
C THR A 45 15.62 20.92 -11.38
N GLN A 46 15.78 20.69 -12.70
CA GLN A 46 14.96 21.31 -13.75
C GLN A 46 14.23 20.31 -14.67
N LEU A 47 14.64 19.04 -14.68
CA LEU A 47 14.10 18.02 -15.60
C LEU A 47 13.47 16.87 -14.82
N ASN A 48 12.14 16.76 -14.91
CA ASN A 48 11.37 15.62 -14.43
C ASN A 48 10.88 14.76 -15.60
N LEU A 49 10.46 13.52 -15.29
CA LEU A 49 9.96 12.57 -16.29
C LEU A 49 8.82 13.16 -17.16
N ASN A 50 7.89 13.89 -16.52
CA ASN A 50 6.74 14.48 -17.21
C ASN A 50 7.16 15.55 -18.25
N ALA A 51 8.17 16.37 -17.93
CA ALA A 51 8.70 17.38 -18.84
C ALA A 51 9.36 16.74 -20.08
N LEU A 52 10.11 15.65 -19.89
CA LEU A 52 10.70 14.90 -21.01
C LEU A 52 9.61 14.29 -21.91
N LEU A 53 8.58 13.67 -21.31
CA LEU A 53 7.46 13.10 -22.05
C LEU A 53 6.65 14.18 -22.81
N ALA A 54 6.44 15.35 -22.20
CA ALA A 54 5.78 16.49 -22.85
C ALA A 54 6.58 16.99 -24.08
N PHE A 55 7.91 17.07 -23.95
CA PHE A 55 8.79 17.44 -25.06
C PHE A 55 8.76 16.42 -26.20
N LEU A 56 8.96 15.13 -25.90
CA LEU A 56 8.96 14.06 -26.91
C LEU A 56 7.61 13.94 -27.62
N SER A 57 6.50 14.06 -26.88
CA SER A 57 5.14 14.00 -27.45
C SER A 57 4.82 15.19 -28.37
N THR A 58 5.34 16.38 -28.04
CA THR A 58 5.20 17.59 -28.86
C THR A 58 5.99 17.47 -30.16
N MET A 59 7.22 16.94 -30.08
CA MET A 59 8.05 16.66 -31.25
C MET A 59 7.41 15.60 -32.16
N LEU A 60 6.87 14.52 -31.57
CA LEU A 60 6.11 13.50 -32.29
C LEU A 60 4.94 14.11 -33.06
N ARG A 61 4.13 14.93 -32.36
CA ARG A 61 2.98 15.61 -32.96
C ARG A 61 3.39 16.49 -34.15
N ALA A 62 4.47 17.28 -34.01
CA ALA A 62 4.95 18.15 -35.07
C ALA A 62 5.30 17.36 -36.35
N LEU A 63 6.00 16.23 -36.21
CA LEU A 63 6.34 15.36 -37.35
C LEU A 63 5.09 14.79 -38.05
N LEU A 64 4.10 14.34 -37.27
CA LEU A 64 2.84 13.83 -37.84
C LEU A 64 2.06 14.91 -38.59
N VAL A 65 2.05 16.14 -38.09
CA VAL A 65 1.42 17.29 -38.76
C VAL A 65 2.13 17.62 -40.08
N ILE A 66 3.47 17.59 -40.11
CA ILE A 66 4.26 17.80 -41.35
C ILE A 66 3.87 16.77 -42.40
N ILE A 67 3.81 15.48 -42.04
CA ILE A 67 3.45 14.40 -42.97
C ILE A 67 2.00 14.56 -43.47
N ALA A 68 1.05 14.78 -42.56
CA ALA A 68 -0.36 14.93 -42.90
C ALA A 68 -0.63 16.14 -43.80
N SER A 69 0.04 17.28 -43.53
CA SER A 69 -0.04 18.50 -44.35
C SER A 69 0.40 18.22 -45.80
N GLN A 70 1.52 17.52 -45.99
CA GLN A 70 2.03 17.18 -47.32
C GLN A 70 1.12 16.21 -48.08
N ILE A 71 0.45 15.29 -47.37
CA ILE A 71 -0.57 14.41 -47.95
C ILE A 71 -1.76 15.23 -48.46
N ILE A 72 -2.26 16.18 -47.68
CA ILE A 72 -3.37 17.07 -48.08
C ILE A 72 -2.97 17.92 -49.30
N CYS A 73 -1.76 18.47 -49.30
CA CYS A 73 -1.22 19.23 -50.43
C CYS A 73 -1.18 18.40 -51.72
N GLN A 74 -0.76 17.14 -51.66
CA GLN A 74 -0.78 16.26 -52.84
C GLN A 74 -2.22 15.89 -53.24
N GLN A 75 -3.09 15.63 -52.26
CA GLN A 75 -4.47 15.21 -52.51
C GLN A 75 -5.32 16.32 -53.16
N LYS A 76 -4.96 17.59 -52.95
CA LYS A 76 -5.50 18.75 -53.67
C LYS A 76 -5.48 18.55 -55.20
N TRP A 77 -4.36 18.09 -55.74
CA TRP A 77 -4.20 17.88 -57.18
C TRP A 77 -4.96 16.64 -57.67
N GLU A 78 -5.00 15.60 -56.83
CA GLU A 78 -5.78 14.39 -57.10
C GLU A 78 -7.29 14.69 -57.09
N TRP A 79 -7.76 15.59 -56.23
CA TRP A 79 -9.16 16.02 -56.16
C TRP A 79 -9.63 16.66 -57.47
N LEU A 80 -8.82 17.55 -58.03
CA LEU A 80 -9.10 18.25 -59.29
C LEU A 80 -8.85 17.39 -60.53
N SER A 81 -8.03 16.34 -60.39
CA SER A 81 -7.74 15.36 -61.45
C SER A 81 -8.89 14.38 -61.73
N LYS A 82 -9.89 14.27 -60.86
CA LYS A 82 -11.00 13.31 -61.06
C LYS A 82 -11.90 13.80 -62.22
N LYS A 83 -12.52 12.86 -62.96
CA LYS A 83 -13.38 13.14 -64.13
C LYS A 83 -14.58 14.07 -63.86
N ARG A 84 -14.85 14.42 -62.60
CA ARG A 84 -15.97 15.26 -62.19
C ARG A 84 -15.50 16.69 -62.01
N LEU A 85 -16.22 17.63 -62.62
CA LEU A 85 -16.07 19.06 -62.42
C LEU A 85 -16.20 19.43 -60.92
N ARG A 86 -15.23 20.20 -60.38
CA ARG A 86 -15.16 20.65 -58.98
C ARG A 86 -15.00 22.17 -58.89
N PRO A 87 -15.58 22.83 -57.87
CA PRO A 87 -15.37 24.27 -57.66
C PRO A 87 -13.90 24.63 -57.49
N LEU A 88 -13.47 25.76 -58.07
CA LEU A 88 -12.11 26.28 -57.94
C LEU A 88 -11.79 26.69 -56.49
N SER A 89 -12.81 27.12 -55.73
CA SER A 89 -12.69 27.44 -54.30
C SER A 89 -12.20 26.24 -53.46
N ASP A 90 -12.44 25.00 -53.89
CA ASP A 90 -11.94 23.80 -53.20
C ASP A 90 -10.40 23.81 -53.12
N LEU A 91 -9.71 24.39 -54.10
CA LEU A 91 -8.26 24.55 -54.07
C LEU A 91 -7.80 25.34 -52.84
N GLN A 92 -8.53 26.41 -52.50
CA GLN A 92 -8.26 27.25 -51.33
C GLN A 92 -8.61 26.52 -50.02
N LYS A 93 -9.67 25.69 -50.02
CA LYS A 93 -10.02 24.85 -48.86
C LYS A 93 -8.95 23.80 -48.56
N PHE A 94 -8.37 23.18 -49.59
CA PHE A 94 -7.25 22.25 -49.43
C PHE A 94 -5.96 22.95 -48.97
N ASP A 95 -5.67 24.14 -49.50
CA ASP A 95 -4.51 24.93 -49.09
C ASP A 95 -4.64 25.41 -47.62
N SER A 96 -5.81 25.94 -47.23
CA SER A 96 -6.06 26.34 -45.84
C SER A 96 -6.01 25.16 -44.86
N ALA A 97 -6.48 23.99 -45.29
CA ALA A 97 -6.39 22.74 -44.53
C ALA A 97 -4.97 22.24 -44.29
N SER A 98 -4.08 22.41 -45.27
CA SER A 98 -2.68 22.02 -45.12
C SER A 98 -1.91 22.89 -44.12
N ARG A 99 -2.35 24.14 -43.91
CA ARG A 99 -1.66 25.14 -43.06
C ARG A 99 -2.13 25.16 -41.62
N SER A 100 -3.34 24.67 -41.34
CA SER A 100 -3.93 24.74 -40.00
C SER A 100 -4.94 23.64 -39.74
N SER A 101 -5.04 23.18 -38.49
CA SER A 101 -6.07 22.23 -38.07
C SER A 101 -7.49 22.80 -38.18
N LEU A 102 -7.66 24.13 -37.98
CA LEU A 102 -8.94 24.81 -38.19
C LEU A 102 -9.36 24.80 -39.66
N GLY A 103 -8.43 25.09 -40.58
CA GLY A 103 -8.68 24.94 -42.02
C GLY A 103 -9.01 23.48 -42.40
N ALA A 104 -8.37 22.51 -41.73
CA ALA A 104 -8.63 21.09 -41.96
C ALA A 104 -10.06 20.70 -41.57
N LEU A 105 -10.57 21.22 -40.45
CA LEU A 105 -11.97 21.03 -40.03
C LEU A 105 -12.96 21.65 -41.03
N LEU A 106 -12.64 22.80 -41.62
CA LEU A 106 -13.47 23.43 -42.66
C LEU A 106 -13.49 22.64 -43.98
N LEU A 107 -12.43 21.87 -44.28
CA LEU A 107 -12.39 20.98 -45.43
C LEU A 107 -13.28 19.73 -45.26
N MET A 108 -13.53 19.29 -44.02
CA MET A 108 -14.23 18.04 -43.70
C MET A 108 -15.55 17.85 -44.45
N PRO A 109 -16.52 18.80 -44.44
CA PRO A 109 -17.80 18.63 -45.15
C PRO A 109 -17.64 18.46 -46.67
N THR A 110 -16.56 19.03 -47.23
CA THR A 110 -16.28 18.97 -48.67
C THR A 110 -15.83 17.57 -49.09
N VAL A 111 -15.04 16.90 -48.25
CA VAL A 111 -14.38 15.61 -48.57
C VAL A 111 -15.06 14.37 -47.96
N MET A 112 -15.91 14.54 -46.94
CA MET A 112 -16.47 13.46 -46.10
C MET A 112 -17.01 12.21 -46.84
N LEU A 113 -17.64 12.38 -48.00
CA LEU A 113 -18.24 11.26 -48.77
C LEU A 113 -17.58 11.06 -50.15
N LYS A 114 -16.52 11.80 -50.43
CA LYS A 114 -15.95 11.92 -51.79
C LYS A 114 -14.48 11.55 -51.85
N ASP A 115 -13.76 11.61 -50.73
CA ASP A 115 -12.33 11.32 -50.67
C ASP A 115 -11.84 10.86 -49.29
N ALA A 116 -11.70 9.54 -49.12
CA ALA A 116 -11.33 8.93 -47.85
C ALA A 116 -9.92 9.33 -47.37
N THR A 117 -8.95 9.50 -48.28
CA THR A 117 -7.57 9.88 -47.94
C THR A 117 -7.49 11.27 -47.30
N SER A 118 -8.17 12.26 -47.89
CA SER A 118 -8.30 13.60 -47.32
C SER A 118 -8.96 13.58 -45.95
N LEU A 119 -10.05 12.80 -45.80
CA LEU A 119 -10.79 12.72 -44.55
C LEU A 119 -9.94 12.16 -43.40
N ILE A 120 -9.19 11.07 -43.64
CA ILE A 120 -8.32 10.48 -42.62
C ILE A 120 -7.16 11.43 -42.29
N ALA A 121 -6.59 12.14 -43.27
CA ALA A 121 -5.53 13.13 -43.02
C ALA A 121 -6.03 14.31 -42.16
N VAL A 122 -7.26 14.80 -42.41
CA VAL A 122 -7.92 15.81 -41.57
C VAL A 122 -8.15 15.27 -40.15
N ALA A 123 -8.63 14.03 -40.01
CA ALA A 123 -8.84 13.40 -38.71
C ALA A 123 -7.52 13.26 -37.92
N VAL A 124 -6.43 12.86 -38.58
CA VAL A 124 -5.09 12.83 -37.96
C VAL A 124 -4.71 14.20 -37.42
N LEU A 125 -4.85 15.27 -38.22
CA LEU A 125 -4.51 16.64 -37.78
C LEU A 125 -5.29 17.05 -36.53
N ALA A 126 -6.60 16.77 -36.51
CA ALA A 126 -7.47 17.11 -35.38
C ALA A 126 -7.12 16.28 -34.13
N ILE A 127 -7.02 14.95 -34.26
CA ILE A 127 -6.76 14.05 -33.13
C ILE A 127 -5.32 14.18 -32.61
N SER A 128 -4.36 14.67 -33.43
CA SER A 128 -2.97 14.87 -33.03
C SER A 128 -2.78 15.75 -31.78
N PHE A 129 -3.74 16.65 -31.48
CA PHE A 129 -3.71 17.46 -30.26
C PHE A 129 -3.79 16.63 -28.98
N LEU A 130 -4.39 15.44 -29.05
CA LEU A 130 -4.54 14.54 -27.90
C LEU A 130 -3.25 13.78 -27.57
N ILE A 131 -2.23 13.79 -28.45
CA ILE A 131 -0.97 13.07 -28.22
C ILE A 131 -0.31 13.50 -26.91
N GLY A 132 -0.21 14.81 -26.64
CA GLY A 132 0.40 15.33 -25.42
C GLY A 132 -0.33 14.86 -24.16
N PRO A 133 -1.64 15.16 -24.00
CA PRO A 133 -2.43 14.71 -22.87
C PRO A 133 -2.41 13.18 -22.66
N PHE A 134 -2.48 12.38 -23.73
CA PHE A 134 -2.46 10.91 -23.61
C PHE A 134 -1.10 10.39 -23.16
N VAL A 135 0.00 10.96 -23.65
CA VAL A 135 1.35 10.57 -23.21
C VAL A 135 1.58 10.96 -21.75
N GLN A 136 1.13 12.14 -21.31
CA GLN A 136 1.23 12.55 -19.90
C GLN A 136 0.36 11.66 -18.99
N GLN A 137 -0.86 11.33 -19.42
CA GLN A 137 -1.75 10.44 -18.67
C GLN A 137 -1.23 9.00 -18.59
N ALA A 138 -0.33 8.60 -19.50
CA ALA A 138 0.33 7.31 -19.46
C ALA A 138 1.34 7.19 -18.29
N SER A 139 1.86 8.30 -17.76
CA SER A 139 2.72 8.34 -16.57
C SER A 139 1.97 8.87 -15.34
N ARG A 140 1.41 7.99 -14.52
CA ARG A 140 0.83 8.38 -13.23
C ARG A 140 1.85 8.24 -12.11
N THR A 141 1.77 9.10 -11.11
CA THR A 141 2.54 8.93 -9.86
C THR A 141 1.68 8.19 -8.85
N THR A 142 2.22 7.11 -8.28
CA THR A 142 1.59 6.33 -7.21
C THR A 142 2.52 6.29 -6.00
N PRO A 143 1.99 6.40 -4.77
CA PRO A 143 2.81 6.21 -3.58
C PRO A 143 3.34 4.77 -3.56
N CYS A 144 4.63 4.63 -3.26
CA CYS A 144 5.30 3.35 -3.08
C CYS A 144 6.16 3.40 -1.82
N LEU A 145 6.37 2.24 -1.21
CA LEU A 145 7.08 2.12 0.06
C LEU A 145 8.45 1.49 -0.18
N PHE A 146 9.49 2.13 0.34
CA PHE A 146 10.85 1.59 0.34
C PHE A 146 11.37 1.43 1.77
N PRO A 147 12.22 0.43 2.04
CA PRO A 147 12.82 0.26 3.34
C PRO A 147 13.79 1.43 3.62
N ALA A 148 13.53 2.19 4.67
CA ALA A 148 14.38 3.30 5.08
C ALA A 148 15.58 2.74 5.86
N THR A 149 16.75 2.75 5.23
CA THR A 149 17.99 2.27 5.85
C THR A 149 18.45 3.20 6.97
N GLY A 150 18.68 2.66 8.17
CA GLY A 150 19.20 3.42 9.31
C GLY A 150 18.15 4.12 10.19
N LEU A 151 16.85 3.98 9.88
CA LEU A 151 15.77 4.42 10.77
C LEU A 151 15.33 3.28 11.70
N ALA A 152 15.16 3.61 12.98
CA ALA A 152 14.81 2.64 14.00
C ALA A 152 13.30 2.30 13.96
N ALA A 153 13.01 1.01 13.98
CA ALA A 153 11.66 0.49 14.20
C ALA A 153 11.73 -0.62 15.26
N SER A 154 11.12 -0.42 16.43
CA SER A 154 11.12 -1.42 17.50
C SER A 154 9.82 -1.51 18.29
N LEU A 155 9.49 -2.71 18.77
CA LEU A 155 8.32 -2.97 19.64
C LEU A 155 8.72 -3.80 20.87
N PRO A 156 8.25 -3.45 22.08
CA PRO A 156 8.59 -4.18 23.29
C PRO A 156 7.86 -5.53 23.36
N TYR A 157 8.54 -6.55 23.88
CA TYR A 157 7.99 -7.85 24.22
C TYR A 157 8.65 -8.41 25.50
N ALA A 158 8.00 -9.36 26.16
CA ALA A 158 8.54 -10.04 27.33
C ALA A 158 8.81 -11.51 27.04
N HIS A 159 10.08 -11.92 27.05
CA HIS A 159 10.49 -13.32 27.05
C HIS A 159 10.45 -13.91 28.47
N TYR A 160 10.88 -13.11 29.44
CA TYR A 160 10.89 -13.42 30.86
C TYR A 160 10.27 -12.30 31.69
N VAL A 161 9.51 -12.64 32.73
CA VAL A 161 8.93 -11.68 33.69
C VAL A 161 9.12 -12.18 35.12
N PRO A 162 9.65 -11.36 36.07
CA PRO A 162 10.03 -9.97 35.94
C PRO A 162 11.52 -9.75 35.59
N ARG A 163 11.81 -8.67 34.86
CA ARG A 163 13.13 -8.15 34.45
C ARG A 163 13.92 -7.53 35.61
N ARG A 164 13.20 -6.99 36.60
CA ARG A 164 13.72 -6.34 37.82
C ARG A 164 12.74 -6.61 38.96
N GLY A 165 13.26 -6.78 40.17
CA GLY A 165 12.49 -7.04 41.40
C GLY A 165 11.20 -6.22 41.48
N GLY A 166 10.07 -6.93 41.47
CA GLY A 166 8.71 -6.44 41.73
C GLY A 166 8.19 -6.87 43.10
N LEU A 167 9.10 -7.27 43.98
CA LEU A 167 8.84 -7.96 45.24
C LEU A 167 9.63 -7.29 46.37
N SER A 168 9.00 -7.13 47.53
CA SER A 168 9.65 -6.67 48.73
C SER A 168 10.57 -7.76 49.28
N LEU A 169 11.85 -7.43 49.42
CA LEU A 169 12.83 -8.22 50.16
C LEU A 169 12.74 -7.74 51.60
N GLY A 170 12.02 -8.47 52.45
CA GLY A 170 11.93 -8.14 53.87
C GLY A 170 13.31 -7.84 54.48
N GLY A 171 13.49 -6.60 54.94
CA GLY A 171 14.53 -6.12 55.85
C GLY A 171 15.98 -6.54 55.61
N ILE A 172 16.70 -5.87 54.70
CA ILE A 172 18.11 -5.49 54.93
C ILE A 172 18.27 -4.02 54.53
N GLY A 173 17.75 -3.12 55.37
CA GLY A 173 17.86 -1.67 55.16
C GLY A 173 17.37 -0.91 56.39
N GLU A 174 18.30 -0.23 57.07
CA GLU A 174 18.01 0.63 58.22
C GLU A 174 17.16 1.83 57.78
N GLY A 175 15.97 1.98 58.38
CA GLY A 175 15.19 3.22 58.30
C GLY A 175 13.68 3.01 58.13
N ALA A 176 12.93 3.30 59.19
CA ALA A 176 11.48 3.54 59.24
C ALA A 176 10.54 2.36 58.88
N GLY A 177 10.23 1.53 59.88
CA GLY A 177 8.86 1.15 60.23
C GLY A 177 8.02 0.25 59.29
N ALA A 178 8.48 -0.15 58.11
CA ALA A 178 7.71 -1.03 57.22
C ALA A 178 7.95 -2.52 57.57
N GLN A 179 7.00 -3.14 58.27
CA GLN A 179 6.85 -4.60 58.35
C GLN A 179 6.43 -5.15 56.98
N GLY A 180 7.35 -5.22 56.02
CA GLY A 180 7.14 -5.92 54.75
C GLY A 180 7.53 -7.39 54.88
N THR A 181 6.62 -8.30 54.58
CA THR A 181 6.92 -9.74 54.45
C THR A 181 7.63 -10.00 53.14
N ILE A 182 8.56 -10.97 53.11
CA ILE A 182 9.23 -11.39 51.87
C ILE A 182 8.17 -11.85 50.87
N GLY A 183 8.13 -11.25 49.68
CA GLY A 183 7.22 -11.61 48.60
C GLY A 183 5.99 -10.72 48.43
N ASP A 184 5.87 -9.62 49.18
CA ASP A 184 4.81 -8.62 48.96
C ASP A 184 5.09 -7.79 47.69
N ALA A 185 4.04 -7.37 46.98
CA ALA A 185 4.19 -6.49 45.82
C ALA A 185 4.81 -5.15 46.24
N ILE A 186 5.86 -4.69 45.55
CA ILE A 186 6.41 -3.34 45.79
C ILE A 186 5.37 -2.28 45.38
N PRO A 187 5.45 -1.06 45.95
CA PRO A 187 4.52 0.03 45.60
C PRO A 187 4.35 0.27 44.10
N ASP A 188 5.43 0.16 43.31
CA ASP A 188 5.38 0.31 41.85
C ASP A 188 4.47 -0.72 41.17
N THR A 189 4.48 -1.97 41.65
CA THR A 189 3.63 -3.05 41.14
C THR A 189 2.18 -2.82 41.52
N ALA A 190 1.91 -2.40 42.77
CA ALA A 190 0.56 -2.04 43.20
C ALA A 190 -0.01 -0.87 42.38
N ILE A 191 0.78 0.18 42.12
CA ILE A 191 0.38 1.33 41.30
C ILE A 191 0.09 0.90 39.85
N ALA A 192 0.93 0.04 39.27
CA ALA A 192 0.72 -0.47 37.91
C ALA A 192 -0.59 -1.27 37.80
N ILE A 193 -0.92 -2.10 38.79
CA ILE A 193 -2.19 -2.84 38.85
C ILE A 193 -3.37 -1.86 39.01
N LEU A 194 -3.28 -0.89 39.91
CA LEU A 194 -4.35 0.10 40.12
C LEU A 194 -4.62 0.96 38.89
N SER A 195 -3.58 1.44 38.21
CA SER A 195 -3.72 2.17 36.92
C SER A 195 -4.35 1.28 35.85
N SER A 196 -4.02 -0.02 35.82
CA SER A 196 -4.60 -0.98 34.88
C SER A 196 -6.09 -1.23 35.15
N ILE A 197 -6.55 -1.06 36.39
CA ILE A 197 -7.96 -1.22 36.80
C ILE A 197 -8.77 0.02 36.47
N THR A 198 -8.28 1.20 36.84
CA THR A 198 -9.01 2.46 36.69
C THR A 198 -9.04 2.96 35.26
N ALA A 199 -7.99 2.67 34.49
CA ALA A 199 -7.86 3.10 33.10
C ALA A 199 -7.14 2.04 32.26
N PRO A 200 -7.73 0.85 32.01
CA PRO A 200 -7.08 -0.21 31.24
C PRO A 200 -6.67 0.24 29.83
N ASN A 201 -7.46 1.11 29.21
CA ASN A 201 -7.16 1.71 27.90
C ASN A 201 -6.41 3.05 27.99
N GLY A 202 -5.95 3.44 29.17
CA GLY A 202 -5.19 4.67 29.42
C GLY A 202 -3.85 4.69 28.69
N THR A 203 -3.37 5.88 28.34
CA THR A 203 -2.14 6.07 27.57
C THR A 203 -0.88 5.54 28.25
N GLU A 204 -0.92 5.38 29.58
CA GLU A 204 0.13 4.83 30.42
C GLU A 204 0.18 3.29 30.42
N ASN A 205 -0.90 2.65 29.95
CA ASN A 205 -1.03 1.20 29.81
C ASN A 205 -0.93 0.74 28.36
N GLN A 206 -0.75 1.67 27.41
CA GLN A 206 -0.55 1.38 26.00
C GLN A 206 0.93 1.22 25.65
N ILE A 207 1.21 0.33 24.71
CA ILE A 207 2.57 0.14 24.18
C ILE A 207 2.92 1.30 23.26
N ARG A 208 4.15 1.81 23.41
CA ARG A 208 4.74 2.76 22.48
C ARG A 208 5.90 2.09 21.76
N GLY A 209 5.73 1.83 20.47
CA GLY A 209 6.81 1.39 19.61
C GLY A 209 7.63 2.58 19.10
N THR A 210 8.88 2.33 18.74
CA THR A 210 9.70 3.27 17.97
C THR A 210 9.36 3.08 16.51
N CYS A 211 8.94 4.13 15.80
CA CYS A 211 8.74 4.10 14.35
C CYS A 211 8.94 5.50 13.78
N SER A 212 10.10 5.76 13.17
CA SER A 212 10.45 7.12 12.72
C SER A 212 9.66 7.61 11.50
N THR A 213 9.16 6.70 10.66
CA THR A 213 8.46 7.04 9.41
C THR A 213 6.93 7.02 9.52
N GLY A 214 6.39 6.50 10.62
CA GLY A 214 4.96 6.29 10.83
C GLY A 214 4.34 5.09 10.10
N THR A 215 5.12 4.41 9.26
CA THR A 215 4.76 3.14 8.64
C THR A 215 5.88 2.13 8.88
N CYS A 216 5.69 1.21 9.80
CA CYS A 216 6.68 0.19 10.16
C CYS A 216 6.05 -1.21 10.16
N THR A 217 6.79 -2.18 9.61
CA THR A 217 6.39 -3.59 9.66
C THR A 217 7.38 -4.39 10.48
N PHE A 218 6.86 -5.32 11.28
CA PHE A 218 7.67 -6.13 12.17
C PHE A 218 7.53 -7.58 11.74
N ARG A 219 8.59 -8.11 11.12
CA ARG A 219 8.71 -9.54 10.86
C ARG A 219 9.47 -10.17 12.00
N TYR A 220 9.02 -11.34 12.44
CA TYR A 220 9.77 -12.13 13.41
C TYR A 220 11.10 -12.53 12.77
N SER A 221 12.18 -12.01 13.33
CA SER A 221 13.56 -12.28 12.95
C SER A 221 14.33 -12.36 14.26
N ASP A 222 14.29 -13.52 14.90
CA ASP A 222 15.15 -13.73 16.07
C ASP A 222 16.60 -13.82 15.60
N GLN A 223 17.30 -12.70 15.82
CA GLN A 223 18.74 -12.50 15.79
C GLN A 223 19.50 -12.92 14.53
N GLY A 224 19.92 -11.91 13.78
CA GLY A 224 21.15 -11.95 12.98
C GLY A 224 21.08 -12.87 11.77
N GLU A 225 20.60 -12.33 10.65
CA GLU A 225 21.30 -12.28 9.36
C GLU A 225 20.25 -11.98 8.29
N SER A 226 20.36 -10.79 7.71
CA SER A 226 19.56 -10.38 6.57
C SER A 226 19.99 -11.22 5.37
N ASP A 227 19.18 -12.19 4.96
CA ASP A 227 19.18 -12.59 3.57
C ASP A 227 17.77 -12.64 2.99
N SER A 228 17.62 -11.88 1.92
CA SER A 228 16.40 -11.70 1.15
C SER A 228 16.18 -12.89 0.23
N ARG A 229 15.01 -13.54 0.29
CA ARG A 229 14.24 -14.02 -0.88
C ARG A 229 12.93 -14.70 -0.45
N ASP A 230 11.86 -14.22 -1.06
CA ASP A 230 10.58 -14.88 -1.39
C ASP A 230 10.02 -15.96 -0.45
N SER A 231 8.95 -15.58 0.26
CA SER A 231 7.62 -16.20 0.08
C SER A 231 6.55 -15.33 0.75
N LEU A 232 5.72 -14.71 -0.10
CA LEU A 232 4.36 -14.31 0.27
C LEU A 232 3.59 -15.58 0.65
N ASP A 233 2.71 -15.50 1.65
CA ASP A 233 1.78 -16.55 2.12
C ASP A 233 2.26 -17.45 3.28
N ASP A 234 2.43 -16.84 4.45
CA ASP A 234 1.72 -17.22 5.68
C ASP A 234 1.84 -16.05 6.65
N ALA A 235 0.79 -15.75 7.44
CA ALA A 235 0.79 -14.62 8.37
C ALA A 235 1.89 -14.82 9.44
N SER A 236 3.11 -14.38 9.13
CA SER A 236 4.27 -14.50 9.99
C SER A 236 3.97 -13.74 11.29
N SER A 237 3.72 -14.46 12.38
CA SER A 237 3.58 -13.86 13.70
C SER A 237 4.74 -12.89 13.93
N THR A 238 4.49 -11.70 14.45
CA THR A 238 5.55 -10.72 14.72
C THR A 238 6.36 -11.12 15.94
N HIS A 239 5.69 -11.47 17.04
CA HIS A 239 6.34 -11.86 18.28
C HIS A 239 5.37 -12.59 19.21
N SER A 240 5.93 -13.26 20.21
CA SER A 240 5.19 -13.81 21.33
C SER A 240 5.69 -13.18 22.63
N THR A 241 4.83 -13.11 23.63
CA THR A 241 5.14 -12.46 24.91
C THR A 241 4.45 -13.15 26.07
N VAL A 242 5.12 -13.17 27.23
CA VAL A 242 4.48 -13.44 28.51
C VAL A 242 3.37 -12.42 28.73
N ALA A 243 2.18 -12.91 29.08
CA ALA A 243 0.95 -12.15 29.13
C ALA A 243 0.05 -12.59 30.29
N MET A 244 -0.92 -11.75 30.60
CA MET A 244 -2.07 -12.09 31.43
C MET A 244 -3.27 -12.32 30.50
N CYS A 245 -3.92 -13.47 30.65
CA CYS A 245 -5.14 -13.81 29.92
C CYS A 245 -6.32 -13.89 30.87
N ASP A 246 -7.51 -13.72 30.29
CA ASP A 246 -8.80 -13.80 30.96
C ASP A 246 -9.68 -14.88 30.32
N LYS A 247 -10.55 -15.47 31.13
CA LYS A 247 -11.69 -16.28 30.67
C LYS A 247 -12.86 -16.04 31.62
N CYS A 248 -13.97 -15.54 31.09
CA CYS A 248 -15.20 -15.37 31.84
C CYS A 248 -16.24 -16.42 31.42
N THR A 249 -17.14 -16.77 32.33
CA THR A 249 -18.29 -17.66 32.09
C THR A 249 -19.52 -17.05 32.75
N ASP A 250 -20.60 -16.94 31.97
CA ASP A 250 -21.89 -16.46 32.45
C ASP A 250 -22.55 -17.54 33.32
N ILE A 251 -22.86 -17.18 34.56
CA ILE A 251 -23.45 -18.07 35.56
C ILE A 251 -24.79 -17.51 36.07
N SER A 252 -25.36 -16.52 35.37
CA SER A 252 -26.62 -15.88 35.74
C SER A 252 -27.78 -16.89 35.84
N SER A 253 -27.70 -18.00 35.11
CA SER A 253 -28.66 -19.12 35.18
C SER A 253 -28.72 -19.79 36.56
N LEU A 254 -27.59 -19.83 37.28
CA LEU A 254 -27.45 -20.46 38.60
C LEU A 254 -28.00 -19.60 39.76
N VAL A 255 -28.38 -18.34 39.50
CA VAL A 255 -28.93 -17.45 40.52
C VAL A 255 -30.31 -17.97 40.96
N SER A 256 -30.49 -18.18 42.26
CA SER A 256 -31.80 -18.46 42.86
C SER A 256 -32.30 -17.26 43.65
N SER A 257 -33.61 -17.01 43.62
CA SER A 257 -34.24 -15.92 44.38
C SER A 257 -35.26 -16.45 45.37
N HIS A 258 -35.22 -15.94 46.60
CA HIS A 258 -36.17 -16.24 47.67
C HIS A 258 -36.75 -14.95 48.23
N TYR A 259 -38.06 -14.91 48.50
CA TYR A 259 -38.71 -13.73 49.09
C TYR A 259 -38.96 -13.97 50.58
N ASN A 260 -38.35 -13.14 51.43
CA ASN A 260 -38.53 -13.18 52.87
C ASN A 260 -39.71 -12.28 53.26
N THR A 261 -40.84 -12.90 53.63
CA THR A 261 -42.08 -12.21 54.00
C THR A 261 -41.95 -11.41 55.30
N THR A 262 -41.14 -11.88 56.27
CA THR A 262 -40.97 -11.24 57.58
C THR A 262 -40.12 -9.96 57.48
N ALA A 263 -39.08 -9.99 56.64
CA ALA A 263 -38.14 -8.87 56.48
C ALA A 263 -38.45 -7.98 55.26
N GLN A 264 -39.56 -8.23 54.55
CA GLN A 264 -39.93 -7.56 53.29
C GLN A 264 -38.74 -7.40 52.33
N SER A 265 -37.96 -8.48 52.17
CA SER A 265 -36.72 -8.45 51.38
C SER A 265 -36.66 -9.61 50.41
N LYS A 266 -36.07 -9.35 49.23
CA LYS A 266 -35.77 -10.36 48.23
C LYS A 266 -34.29 -10.75 48.35
N LEU A 267 -34.04 -12.02 48.58
CA LEU A 267 -32.71 -12.59 48.73
C LEU A 267 -32.33 -13.30 47.43
N PHE A 268 -31.21 -12.94 46.83
CA PHE A 268 -30.62 -13.66 45.71
C PHE A 268 -29.38 -14.41 46.16
N THR A 269 -29.24 -15.66 45.75
CA THR A 269 -28.15 -16.54 46.17
C THR A 269 -27.54 -17.30 45.01
N LEU A 270 -26.24 -17.60 45.13
CA LEU A 270 -25.49 -18.48 44.23
C LEU A 270 -25.02 -19.74 44.99
N PRO A 271 -24.75 -20.86 44.29
CA PRO A 271 -24.29 -22.11 44.91
C PRO A 271 -22.97 -22.00 45.68
N ASN A 272 -22.12 -21.03 45.33
CA ASN A 272 -20.87 -20.73 46.03
C ASN A 272 -21.06 -19.96 47.35
N GLY A 273 -22.30 -19.69 47.75
CA GLY A 273 -22.63 -19.01 49.01
C GLY A 273 -22.72 -17.49 48.93
N PHE A 274 -22.57 -16.88 47.74
CA PHE A 274 -22.81 -15.45 47.56
C PHE A 274 -24.29 -15.12 47.79
N LYS A 275 -24.54 -13.98 48.44
CA LYS A 275 -25.88 -13.53 48.83
C LYS A 275 -25.99 -12.03 48.60
N LEU A 276 -27.03 -11.59 47.91
CA LEU A 276 -27.39 -10.18 47.78
C LEU A 276 -28.81 -10.00 48.32
N THR A 277 -28.97 -9.07 49.26
CA THR A 277 -30.26 -8.77 49.87
C THR A 277 -30.81 -7.47 49.33
N TYR A 278 -32.04 -7.51 48.86
CA TYR A 278 -32.79 -6.36 48.36
C TYR A 278 -33.94 -6.01 49.32
N ASN A 279 -33.89 -4.85 49.97
CA ASN A 279 -34.96 -4.32 50.81
C ASN A 279 -35.25 -2.84 50.46
N SER A 280 -36.33 -2.26 50.98
CA SER A 280 -36.78 -0.89 50.64
C SER A 280 -35.89 0.26 51.15
N ASN A 281 -34.98 0.03 52.09
CA ASN A 281 -34.18 1.06 52.77
C ASN A 281 -32.67 0.97 52.49
N THR A 282 -32.15 -0.22 52.27
CA THR A 282 -30.75 -0.57 51.96
C THR A 282 -30.72 -1.82 51.08
N TRP A 283 -30.10 -1.75 49.91
CA TRP A 283 -29.91 -2.93 49.09
C TRP A 283 -28.46 -3.14 48.69
N ASP A 284 -28.06 -4.41 48.65
CA ASP A 284 -26.80 -4.83 48.08
C ASP A 284 -26.92 -4.75 46.56
N LEU A 285 -26.00 -4.02 45.93
CA LEU A 285 -26.02 -3.73 44.49
C LEU A 285 -25.15 -4.71 43.72
N ALA A 286 -23.93 -4.94 44.23
CA ALA A 286 -22.96 -5.84 43.63
C ALA A 286 -21.97 -6.36 44.67
N MET A 287 -21.38 -7.51 44.37
CA MET A 287 -20.33 -8.14 45.15
C MET A 287 -19.32 -8.76 44.20
N ILE A 288 -18.05 -8.69 44.58
CA ILE A 288 -16.97 -9.44 43.96
C ILE A 288 -16.13 -10.10 45.05
N ALA A 289 -15.90 -11.40 44.93
CA ALA A 289 -15.05 -12.10 45.88
C ALA A 289 -14.29 -13.25 45.20
N PRO A 290 -13.08 -13.57 45.66
CA PRO A 290 -12.33 -14.69 45.13
C PRO A 290 -13.02 -16.02 45.45
N SER A 291 -12.97 -16.95 44.51
CA SER A 291 -13.55 -18.28 44.61
C SER A 291 -12.45 -19.32 44.69
N LYS A 292 -12.35 -19.99 45.84
CA LYS A 292 -11.29 -20.99 46.09
C LYS A 292 -11.44 -22.25 45.23
N ASP A 293 -12.68 -22.63 44.94
CA ASP A 293 -13.02 -23.80 44.13
C ASP A 293 -14.12 -23.40 43.14
N LEU A 294 -14.05 -23.94 41.92
CA LEU A 294 -15.02 -23.73 40.84
C LEU A 294 -15.87 -24.97 40.56
N ARG A 295 -15.69 -26.08 41.29
CA ARG A 295 -16.48 -27.33 41.11
C ARG A 295 -17.99 -27.14 41.27
N TRP A 296 -18.42 -26.11 42.00
CA TRP A 296 -19.84 -25.76 42.19
C TRP A 296 -20.53 -25.29 40.89
N LEU A 297 -19.77 -24.97 39.84
CA LEU A 297 -20.30 -24.61 38.53
C LEU A 297 -20.98 -25.78 37.82
N GLY A 298 -20.71 -27.03 38.23
CA GLY A 298 -21.29 -28.23 37.60
C GLY A 298 -20.96 -28.29 36.11
N ASP A 299 -22.00 -28.40 35.28
CA ASP A 299 -21.87 -28.53 33.82
C ASP A 299 -21.25 -27.29 33.13
N LEU A 300 -21.26 -26.13 33.79
CA LEU A 300 -20.63 -24.90 33.27
C LEU A 300 -19.10 -24.91 33.43
N LEU A 301 -18.54 -25.86 34.20
CA LEU A 301 -17.09 -26.01 34.35
C LEU A 301 -16.52 -26.81 33.15
N SER A 302 -16.13 -26.10 32.09
CA SER A 302 -15.45 -26.74 30.96
C SER A 302 -14.07 -27.30 31.38
N PRO A 303 -13.55 -28.36 30.71
CA PRO A 303 -12.20 -28.87 30.98
C PRO A 303 -11.12 -27.80 30.81
N GLU A 304 -11.30 -26.90 29.84
CA GLU A 304 -10.42 -25.74 29.61
C GLU A 304 -10.44 -24.79 30.82
N LEU A 305 -11.63 -24.37 31.29
CA LEU A 305 -11.78 -23.50 32.46
C LEU A 305 -11.19 -24.14 33.73
N GLN A 306 -11.38 -25.46 33.87
CA GLN A 306 -10.79 -26.22 34.95
C GLN A 306 -9.25 -26.24 34.90
N ALA A 307 -8.66 -26.37 33.71
CA ALA A 307 -7.21 -26.35 33.55
C ALA A 307 -6.62 -24.97 33.87
N ILE A 308 -7.22 -23.89 33.35
CA ILE A 308 -6.71 -22.52 33.55
C ILE A 308 -6.90 -22.01 34.98
N SER A 309 -8.01 -22.39 35.64
CA SER A 309 -8.31 -21.96 37.02
C SER A 309 -7.35 -22.53 38.07
N ARG A 310 -6.63 -23.62 37.77
CA ARG A 310 -5.61 -24.20 38.65
C ARG A 310 -4.38 -23.31 38.79
N TRP A 311 -4.03 -22.61 37.72
CA TRP A 311 -2.80 -21.82 37.59
C TRP A 311 -3.06 -20.31 37.60
N ALA A 312 -4.29 -19.92 37.87
CA ALA A 312 -4.75 -18.55 37.82
C ALA A 312 -4.11 -17.67 38.90
N TYR A 313 -3.87 -16.40 38.56
CA TYR A 313 -3.62 -15.35 39.55
C TYR A 313 -4.82 -15.22 40.50
N VAL A 314 -6.03 -15.29 39.96
CA VAL A 314 -7.28 -15.18 40.72
C VAL A 314 -8.43 -15.83 39.97
N ASN A 315 -9.26 -16.56 40.71
CA ASN A 315 -10.59 -17.00 40.30
C ASN A 315 -11.58 -16.11 41.05
N THR A 316 -12.40 -15.33 40.36
CA THR A 316 -13.32 -14.40 41.03
C THR A 316 -14.75 -14.57 40.53
N THR A 317 -15.70 -14.45 41.46
CA THR A 317 -17.12 -14.40 41.14
C THR A 317 -17.60 -12.96 41.29
N PHE A 318 -18.13 -12.39 40.21
CA PHE A 318 -18.83 -11.12 40.20
C PHE A 318 -20.33 -11.37 40.17
N PHE A 319 -21.08 -10.70 41.05
CA PHE A 319 -22.53 -10.81 41.10
C PHE A 319 -23.14 -9.43 41.31
N THR A 320 -24.02 -9.01 40.41
CA THR A 320 -24.71 -7.71 40.48
C THR A 320 -26.18 -7.85 40.14
N VAL A 321 -26.97 -6.92 40.67
CA VAL A 321 -28.40 -6.78 40.35
C VAL A 321 -28.61 -5.47 39.59
N LYS A 322 -29.44 -5.48 38.54
CA LYS A 322 -29.87 -4.27 37.81
C LYS A 322 -30.95 -3.55 38.62
N TYR A 323 -30.82 -2.24 38.71
CA TYR A 323 -31.81 -1.41 39.38
C TYR A 323 -32.96 -1.08 38.42
N THR A 324 -34.18 -1.50 38.75
CA THR A 324 -35.41 -1.05 38.10
C THR A 324 -36.37 -0.50 39.17
N ASN A 325 -37.18 0.50 38.84
CA ASN A 325 -38.19 1.06 39.76
C ASN A 325 -39.37 0.08 40.04
N THR A 326 -39.30 -1.14 39.51
CA THR A 326 -40.28 -2.21 39.58
C THR A 326 -39.72 -3.41 40.35
N THR A 327 -40.54 -4.41 40.67
CA THR A 327 -40.09 -5.62 41.37
C THR A 327 -38.99 -6.34 40.58
N ILE A 328 -37.77 -6.41 41.12
CA ILE A 328 -36.61 -7.01 40.46
C ILE A 328 -36.86 -8.49 40.18
N GLU A 329 -36.86 -8.91 38.92
CA GLU A 329 -37.01 -10.31 38.50
C GLU A 329 -35.65 -11.03 38.37
N LYS A 330 -35.64 -12.37 38.35
CA LYS A 330 -34.41 -13.16 38.15
C LYS A 330 -33.67 -12.78 36.85
N LYS A 331 -34.39 -12.28 35.84
CA LYS A 331 -33.87 -11.80 34.55
C LYS A 331 -33.01 -10.53 34.66
N GLU A 332 -33.03 -9.86 35.82
CA GLU A 332 -32.33 -8.61 36.08
C GLU A 332 -31.02 -8.81 36.89
N CYS A 333 -30.60 -10.06 37.09
CA CYS A 333 -29.35 -10.42 37.75
C CYS A 333 -28.28 -10.78 36.73
N THR A 334 -27.07 -10.25 36.91
CA THR A 334 -25.89 -10.61 36.12
C THR A 334 -24.85 -11.22 37.05
N ALA A 335 -24.44 -12.45 36.77
CA ALA A 335 -23.41 -13.15 37.52
C ALA A 335 -22.38 -13.76 36.57
N ALA A 336 -21.10 -13.57 36.87
CA ALA A 336 -20.00 -14.07 36.06
C ALA A 336 -18.90 -14.64 36.95
N VAL A 337 -18.31 -15.76 36.52
CA VAL A 337 -17.01 -16.22 37.03
C VAL A 337 -15.96 -15.83 36.02
N CYS A 338 -14.94 -15.11 36.46
CA CYS A 338 -13.81 -14.71 35.64
C CYS A 338 -12.50 -15.22 36.25
N VAL A 339 -11.64 -15.75 35.38
CA VAL A 339 -10.34 -16.33 35.73
C VAL A 339 -9.26 -15.52 35.04
N LEU A 340 -8.30 -15.02 35.80
CA LEU A 340 -7.10 -14.35 35.27
C LEU A 340 -5.90 -15.27 35.46
N TYR A 341 -5.16 -15.59 34.40
CA TYR A 341 -4.10 -16.60 34.42
C TYR A 341 -2.90 -16.23 33.54
N PRO A 342 -1.70 -16.74 33.85
CA PRO A 342 -0.50 -16.51 33.04
C PRO A 342 -0.61 -17.26 31.71
N CYS A 343 -0.29 -16.58 30.62
CA CYS A 343 -0.38 -17.13 29.27
C CYS A 343 0.75 -16.59 28.36
N LEU A 344 0.99 -17.30 27.27
CA LEU A 344 1.80 -16.85 26.14
C LEU A 344 0.84 -16.33 25.06
N ARG A 345 0.93 -15.05 24.71
CA ARG A 345 0.18 -14.46 23.58
C ARG A 345 1.10 -14.27 22.40
N THR A 346 0.59 -14.56 21.21
CA THR A 346 1.30 -14.36 19.93
C THR A 346 0.54 -13.36 19.08
N TYR A 347 1.25 -12.34 18.59
CA TYR A 347 0.66 -11.21 17.87
C TYR A 347 1.22 -11.09 16.45
N THR A 348 0.40 -10.57 15.54
CA THR A 348 0.87 -9.83 14.36
C THR A 348 0.77 -8.34 14.64
N ALA A 349 1.84 -7.59 14.40
CA ALA A 349 1.91 -6.18 14.72
C ALA A 349 2.43 -5.36 13.53
N SER A 350 1.80 -4.21 13.32
CA SER A 350 2.23 -3.20 12.36
C SER A 350 1.96 -1.80 12.90
N ILE A 351 2.76 -0.82 12.48
CA ILE A 351 2.48 0.58 12.73
C ILE A 351 2.13 1.19 11.38
N ILE A 352 0.92 1.74 11.28
CA ILE A 352 0.42 2.42 10.09
C ILE A 352 -0.18 3.75 10.55
N ASP A 353 0.15 4.84 9.88
CA ASP A 353 -0.30 6.19 10.25
C ASP A 353 0.01 6.56 11.72
N ASN A 354 1.21 6.20 12.20
CA ASN A 354 1.63 6.36 13.61
C ASN A 354 0.76 5.60 14.63
N GLN A 355 -0.10 4.67 14.20
CA GLN A 355 -0.92 3.87 15.09
C GLN A 355 -0.45 2.41 15.10
N LEU A 356 -0.19 1.89 16.29
CA LEU A 356 0.09 0.48 16.50
C LEU A 356 -1.20 -0.33 16.35
N ARG A 357 -1.19 -1.28 15.41
CA ARG A 357 -2.22 -2.30 15.25
C ARG A 357 -1.63 -3.65 15.61
N GLU A 358 -2.16 -4.26 16.66
CA GLU A 358 -1.82 -5.62 17.07
C GLU A 358 -3.06 -6.51 16.99
N GLU A 359 -2.92 -7.67 16.37
CA GLU A 359 -3.94 -8.71 16.30
C GLU A 359 -3.41 -9.99 16.93
N GLU A 360 -4.16 -10.54 17.88
CA GLU A 360 -3.81 -11.79 18.57
C GLU A 360 -4.10 -12.98 17.66
N ILE A 361 -3.06 -13.75 17.36
CA ILE A 361 -3.15 -14.96 16.53
C ILE A 361 -3.51 -16.17 17.40
N SER A 362 -2.85 -16.28 18.56
CA SER A 362 -3.04 -17.39 19.47
C SER A 362 -2.66 -17.01 20.90
N SER A 363 -3.30 -17.71 21.85
CA SER A 363 -2.95 -17.72 23.26
C SER A 363 -2.80 -19.14 23.77
N GLN A 364 -1.82 -19.36 24.64
CA GLN A 364 -1.55 -20.65 25.27
C GLN A 364 -1.35 -20.44 26.77
N ILE A 365 -1.92 -21.31 27.61
CA ILE A 365 -1.65 -21.29 29.05
C ILE A 365 -0.17 -21.55 29.35
N MET A 366 0.36 -20.86 30.36
CA MET A 366 1.65 -21.18 30.95
C MET A 366 1.44 -22.13 32.14
N GLU A 367 2.15 -23.25 32.14
CA GLU A 367 2.05 -24.29 33.17
C GLU A 367 3.21 -24.19 34.15
N LEU A 368 3.02 -24.63 35.40
CA LEU A 368 4.09 -24.64 36.37
C LEU A 368 5.19 -25.61 35.94
N SER A 369 6.41 -25.08 35.84
CA SER A 369 7.62 -25.83 35.59
C SER A 369 8.57 -25.74 36.77
N MET A 370 9.16 -26.89 37.12
CA MET A 370 10.21 -27.00 38.14
C MET A 370 11.35 -27.84 37.57
N PRO A 371 12.60 -27.59 37.99
CA PRO A 371 13.74 -28.43 37.65
C PRO A 371 13.51 -29.87 38.11
N GLN A 372 14.15 -30.83 37.42
CA GLN A 372 14.00 -32.25 37.71
C GLN A 372 14.51 -32.55 39.12
N VAL A 373 13.58 -32.80 40.05
CA VAL A 373 13.90 -33.37 41.35
C VAL A 373 14.47 -34.78 41.12
N LYS A 374 15.67 -35.06 41.66
CA LYS A 374 16.33 -36.36 41.49
C LYS A 374 15.38 -37.51 41.93
N PRO A 375 15.36 -38.65 41.21
CA PRO A 375 14.52 -39.78 41.58
C PRO A 375 14.87 -40.27 43.00
N GLY A 376 13.93 -40.09 43.95
CA GLY A 376 14.10 -40.41 45.37
C GLY A 376 13.56 -39.36 46.35
N ALA A 377 13.29 -38.12 45.91
CA ALA A 377 12.82 -37.03 46.77
C ALA A 377 11.30 -36.75 46.66
N SER A 378 10.48 -37.81 46.77
CA SER A 378 9.01 -37.71 46.70
C SER A 378 8.39 -36.88 47.84
N SER A 379 9.08 -36.75 48.98
CA SER A 379 8.66 -35.92 50.12
C SER A 379 8.77 -34.42 49.83
N GLU A 380 9.79 -33.96 49.10
CA GLU A 380 10.02 -32.53 48.80
C GLU A 380 8.99 -31.99 47.80
N VAL A 381 8.62 -32.76 46.76
CA VAL A 381 7.59 -32.34 45.79
C VAL A 381 6.22 -32.25 46.43
N THR A 382 5.91 -33.13 47.37
CA THR A 382 4.64 -33.12 48.13
C THR A 382 4.59 -31.94 49.10
N GLU A 383 5.72 -31.57 49.72
CA GLU A 383 5.83 -30.39 50.57
C GLU A 383 5.72 -29.08 49.77
N ILE A 384 6.36 -29.00 48.60
CA ILE A 384 6.22 -27.87 47.66
C ILE A 384 4.79 -27.76 47.16
N LYS A 385 4.14 -28.87 46.81
CA LYS A 385 2.71 -28.93 46.45
C LYS A 385 1.84 -28.40 47.60
N ASN A 386 2.02 -28.91 48.81
CA ASN A 386 1.22 -28.51 49.96
C ASN A 386 1.46 -27.05 50.35
N LYS A 387 2.65 -26.48 50.17
CA LYS A 387 2.94 -25.09 50.54
C LYS A 387 2.74 -24.06 49.41
N LEU A 388 2.72 -24.49 48.14
CA LEU A 388 2.27 -23.67 47.01
C LEU A 388 0.74 -23.61 46.94
N LEU A 389 0.04 -24.67 47.36
CA LEU A 389 -1.43 -24.75 47.35
C LEU A 389 -2.08 -24.34 48.67
N ASP A 390 -1.42 -24.56 49.83
CA ASP A 390 -1.95 -24.20 51.14
C ASP A 390 -1.41 -22.84 51.60
N ARG A 391 -2.25 -22.14 52.36
CA ARG A 391 -2.10 -20.73 52.71
C ARG A 391 -0.69 -20.31 53.14
N TRP A 392 -0.15 -19.27 52.49
CA TRP A 392 0.49 -18.11 53.13
C TRP A 392 1.54 -18.41 54.22
N GLY A 393 2.36 -19.44 54.02
CA GLY A 393 3.50 -19.74 54.88
C GLY A 393 4.81 -19.14 54.35
N THR A 394 5.68 -18.72 55.27
CA THR A 394 7.09 -18.39 55.02
C THR A 394 7.83 -19.65 54.57
N MET A 395 8.14 -19.76 53.28
CA MET A 395 9.02 -20.82 52.77
C MET A 395 10.43 -20.27 52.59
N SER A 396 11.39 -20.96 53.21
CA SER A 396 12.82 -20.66 53.21
C SER A 396 13.64 -21.67 52.40
N THR A 397 13.05 -22.37 51.43
CA THR A 397 13.72 -23.48 50.72
C THR A 397 14.19 -23.08 49.31
N GLN A 398 15.40 -23.53 48.98
CA GLN A 398 16.10 -23.32 47.70
C GLN A 398 15.26 -23.69 46.45
N ALA A 399 14.33 -24.64 46.58
CA ALA A 399 13.47 -25.12 45.49
C ALA A 399 12.41 -24.11 45.00
N GLN A 400 12.06 -23.08 45.78
CA GLN A 400 11.15 -22.02 45.34
C GLN A 400 11.78 -21.04 44.34
N TYR A 401 13.10 -20.96 44.32
CA TYR A 401 13.82 -19.97 43.52
C TYR A 401 14.02 -20.42 42.06
N GLU A 402 13.71 -21.68 41.74
CA GLU A 402 13.93 -22.27 40.41
C GLU A 402 12.62 -22.62 39.69
N ALA A 403 11.45 -22.34 40.29
CA ALA A 403 10.14 -22.64 39.71
C ALA A 403 9.58 -21.46 38.91
N HIS A 404 9.06 -21.75 37.72
CA HIS A 404 8.49 -20.74 36.82
C HIS A 404 7.23 -21.27 36.13
N TYR A 405 6.29 -20.38 35.83
CA TYR A 405 5.29 -20.69 34.81
C TYR A 405 5.97 -20.64 33.45
N ALA A 406 5.81 -21.68 32.63
CA ALA A 406 6.48 -21.79 31.35
C ALA A 406 5.51 -22.17 30.23
N ALA A 407 5.76 -21.64 29.04
CA ALA A 407 5.14 -22.10 27.80
C ALA A 407 6.21 -22.17 26.70
N VAL A 408 6.06 -23.16 25.81
CA VAL A 408 6.96 -23.36 24.67
C VAL A 408 6.24 -22.91 23.42
N LYS A 409 6.78 -21.89 22.75
CA LYS A 409 6.28 -21.41 21.46
C LYS A 409 6.49 -22.50 20.40
N SER A 410 5.45 -22.79 19.62
CA SER A 410 5.51 -23.71 18.48
C SER A 410 4.54 -23.26 17.39
N PRO A 411 4.98 -23.08 16.13
CA PRO A 411 6.38 -23.17 15.67
C PRO A 411 7.23 -22.00 16.19
N CYS A 412 8.54 -22.22 16.34
CA CYS A 412 9.51 -21.24 16.82
C CYS A 412 10.76 -21.28 15.93
N GLN A 413 11.27 -20.11 15.54
CA GLN A 413 12.47 -20.03 14.69
C GLN A 413 13.70 -19.78 15.56
N VAL A 414 14.77 -20.54 15.32
CA VAL A 414 16.06 -20.42 15.99
C VAL A 414 17.14 -20.34 14.92
N GLY A 415 17.59 -19.13 14.61
CA GLY A 415 18.46 -18.88 13.46
C GLY A 415 17.80 -19.28 12.14
N SER A 416 18.45 -20.15 11.37
CA SER A 416 17.93 -20.68 10.10
C SER A 416 17.01 -21.90 10.24
N GLN A 417 16.81 -22.42 11.46
CA GLN A 417 16.02 -23.63 11.71
C GLN A 417 14.69 -23.31 12.37
N VAL A 418 13.65 -24.10 12.07
CA VAL A 418 12.34 -24.00 12.71
C VAL A 418 12.13 -25.19 13.63
N TYR A 419 11.91 -24.90 14.91
CA TYR A 419 11.44 -25.85 15.90
C TYR A 419 9.91 -25.96 15.81
N ASP A 420 9.41 -27.17 15.60
CA ASP A 420 8.01 -27.51 15.70
C ASP A 420 7.85 -28.70 16.62
N LYS A 421 6.96 -28.57 17.62
CA LYS A 421 6.63 -29.61 18.60
C LYS A 421 6.11 -30.90 17.97
N ASN A 422 5.56 -30.83 16.75
CA ASN A 422 4.97 -31.98 16.04
C ASN A 422 5.93 -32.68 15.08
N LEU A 423 7.04 -32.04 14.72
CA LEU A 423 8.08 -32.64 13.89
C LEU A 423 9.16 -33.25 14.81
N ASN A 424 9.41 -34.55 14.66
CA ASN A 424 10.49 -35.28 15.35
C ASN A 424 11.88 -34.89 14.80
N THR A 425 12.18 -33.60 14.63
CA THR A 425 13.46 -33.12 14.11
C THR A 425 14.46 -32.92 15.24
N THR A 426 15.30 -33.93 15.42
CA THR A 426 16.37 -34.08 16.41
C THR A 426 17.63 -33.23 16.15
N VAL A 427 17.55 -32.09 15.46
CA VAL A 427 18.73 -31.44 14.87
C VAL A 427 19.21 -30.18 15.61
N LEU A 428 18.42 -29.61 16.54
CA LEU A 428 18.88 -28.46 17.33
C LEU A 428 19.80 -28.90 18.48
N SER A 429 21.08 -28.51 18.38
CA SER A 429 22.02 -28.57 19.50
C SER A 429 21.61 -27.57 20.58
N ASN A 430 21.69 -27.95 21.86
CA ASN A 430 21.37 -27.15 23.04
C ASN A 430 19.86 -27.04 23.39
N MET A 431 19.21 -28.19 23.58
CA MET A 431 17.82 -28.25 24.07
C MET A 431 17.78 -28.12 25.61
N THR A 432 16.90 -27.25 26.11
CA THR A 432 16.58 -27.16 27.53
C THR A 432 15.44 -28.14 27.85
N GLY A 433 15.65 -29.00 28.85
CA GLY A 433 14.60 -29.88 29.36
C GLY A 433 13.72 -29.17 30.40
N LEU A 434 12.40 -29.20 30.20
CA LEU A 434 11.40 -28.71 31.13
C LEU A 434 10.51 -29.85 31.59
N SER A 435 10.20 -29.85 32.89
CA SER A 435 9.16 -30.69 33.47
C SER A 435 7.95 -29.80 33.73
N LEU A 436 6.88 -30.02 32.99
CA LEU A 436 5.59 -29.36 33.21
C LEU A 436 4.74 -30.23 34.13
N TYR A 437 4.23 -29.66 35.21
CA TYR A 437 3.46 -30.38 36.21
C TYR A 437 1.96 -30.21 35.96
N ASP A 438 1.20 -31.30 36.08
CA ASP A 438 -0.26 -31.32 36.13
C ASP A 438 -0.72 -31.84 37.51
N LEU A 439 -1.44 -30.97 38.21
CA LEU A 439 -1.99 -31.21 39.56
C LEU A 439 -3.46 -31.65 39.46
N SER A 440 -3.74 -32.63 38.60
CA SER A 440 -5.10 -33.12 38.31
C SER A 440 -5.82 -33.74 39.53
N ASP A 441 -5.07 -34.25 40.52
CA ASP A 441 -5.62 -34.84 41.75
C ASP A 441 -4.94 -34.28 43.01
N SER A 442 -5.71 -34.08 44.08
CA SER A 442 -5.24 -33.48 45.34
C SER A 442 -4.15 -34.32 46.02
N GLN A 443 -3.99 -35.59 45.64
CA GLN A 443 -2.99 -36.50 46.22
C GLN A 443 -1.88 -36.97 45.25
N ARG A 444 -2.04 -36.88 43.92
CA ARG A 444 -1.03 -37.34 42.94
C ARG A 444 -0.72 -36.23 41.93
N TYR A 445 0.57 -35.95 41.73
CA TYR A 445 1.04 -35.07 40.66
C TYR A 445 1.47 -35.92 39.47
N THR A 446 1.06 -35.52 38.28
CA THR A 446 1.61 -36.03 37.02
C THR A 446 2.54 -34.96 36.46
N TYR A 447 3.61 -35.35 35.78
CA TYR A 447 4.47 -34.40 35.08
C TYR A 447 4.79 -34.89 33.69
N ARG A 448 5.03 -33.96 32.77
CA ARG A 448 5.41 -34.23 31.39
C ARG A 448 6.72 -33.53 31.09
N ASN A 449 7.70 -34.30 30.61
CA ASN A 449 8.98 -33.76 30.18
C ASN A 449 8.88 -33.28 28.73
N ILE A 450 9.35 -32.07 28.47
CA ILE A 450 9.42 -31.44 27.15
C ILE A 450 10.84 -30.90 26.97
N SER A 451 11.41 -31.06 25.78
CA SER A 451 12.69 -30.48 25.39
C SER A 451 12.48 -29.43 24.32
N ALA A 452 12.96 -28.21 24.52
CA ALA A 452 12.86 -27.14 23.53
C ALA A 452 14.09 -26.21 23.59
N PRO A 453 14.42 -25.50 22.51
CA PRO A 453 15.47 -24.49 22.54
C PRO A 453 15.13 -23.35 23.52
N GLU A 454 16.13 -22.83 24.22
CA GLU A 454 15.95 -21.80 25.25
C GLU A 454 15.26 -20.52 24.73
N SER A 455 15.55 -20.12 23.50
CA SER A 455 14.89 -18.98 22.84
C SER A 455 13.39 -19.18 22.62
N CYS A 456 12.90 -20.43 22.57
CA CYS A 456 11.49 -20.75 22.38
C CYS A 456 10.69 -20.88 23.68
N ILE A 457 11.36 -20.82 24.83
CA ILE A 457 10.76 -21.07 26.14
C ILE A 457 10.54 -19.75 26.86
N TYR A 458 9.26 -19.38 27.01
CA TYR A 458 8.85 -18.18 27.72
C TYR A 458 8.59 -18.52 29.19
N ARG A 459 9.02 -17.65 30.11
CA ARG A 459 8.94 -17.91 31.55
C ARG A 459 8.38 -16.72 32.33
N HIS A 460 7.55 -17.03 33.31
CA HIS A 460 7.04 -16.06 34.28
C HIS A 460 7.33 -16.58 35.69
N ASP A 461 8.05 -15.77 36.46
CA ASP A 461 8.48 -16.11 37.80
C ASP A 461 7.32 -16.36 38.77
N VAL A 462 7.44 -17.43 39.55
CA VAL A 462 6.38 -17.87 40.48
C VAL A 462 6.17 -16.89 41.64
N GLN A 463 7.23 -16.22 42.13
CA GLN A 463 7.10 -15.28 43.23
C GLN A 463 6.43 -13.99 42.77
N PHE A 464 6.74 -13.53 41.57
CA PHE A 464 6.06 -12.37 40.99
C PHE A 464 4.59 -12.67 40.68
N VAL A 465 4.26 -13.86 40.16
CA VAL A 465 2.88 -14.32 40.03
C VAL A 465 2.16 -14.32 41.37
N ARG A 466 2.81 -14.81 42.43
CA ARG A 466 2.26 -14.83 43.79
C ARG A 466 1.95 -13.42 44.31
N ALA A 467 2.83 -12.46 44.12
CA ALA A 467 2.58 -11.09 44.58
C ALA A 467 1.41 -10.42 43.86
N ILE A 468 1.31 -10.62 42.53
CA ILE A 468 0.15 -10.17 41.76
C ILE A 468 -1.11 -10.88 42.27
N SER A 469 -1.07 -12.20 42.41
CA SER A 469 -2.18 -13.02 42.91
C SER A 469 -2.66 -12.53 44.27
N TRP A 470 -1.76 -12.31 45.23
CA TRP A 470 -2.08 -11.79 46.55
C TRP A 470 -2.83 -10.45 46.46
N PHE A 471 -2.29 -9.50 45.73
CA PHE A 471 -2.90 -8.18 45.58
C PHE A 471 -4.29 -8.26 44.91
N LEU A 472 -4.43 -9.11 43.88
CA LEU A 472 -5.69 -9.32 43.20
C LEU A 472 -6.75 -9.96 44.11
N ASN A 473 -6.40 -10.99 44.88
CA ASN A 473 -7.35 -11.68 45.75
C ASN A 473 -7.76 -10.83 46.96
N GLU A 474 -6.82 -10.07 47.53
CA GLU A 474 -7.03 -9.43 48.83
C GLU A 474 -7.41 -7.96 48.72
N GLU A 475 -6.90 -7.22 47.73
CA GLU A 475 -7.13 -5.77 47.61
C GLU A 475 -8.06 -5.39 46.47
N ILE A 476 -8.10 -6.18 45.38
CA ILE A 476 -8.87 -5.84 44.18
C ILE A 476 -10.20 -6.57 44.10
N PHE A 477 -10.21 -7.90 44.11
CA PHE A 477 -11.39 -8.71 43.82
C PHE A 477 -12.15 -9.14 45.07
N ASN A 478 -12.06 -8.38 46.15
CA ASN A 478 -12.76 -8.64 47.41
C ASN A 478 -13.48 -7.38 47.89
N GLY A 479 -14.75 -7.22 47.50
CA GLY A 479 -15.52 -6.02 47.79
C GLY A 479 -17.03 -6.17 47.58
N SER A 480 -17.76 -5.18 48.07
CA SER A 480 -19.21 -5.10 47.95
C SER A 480 -19.66 -3.65 47.78
N CYS A 481 -20.76 -3.46 47.04
CA CYS A 481 -21.43 -2.19 46.90
C CYS A 481 -22.84 -2.28 47.44
N SER A 482 -23.21 -1.28 48.21
CA SER A 482 -24.57 -1.09 48.71
C SER A 482 -25.06 0.30 48.30
N TRP A 483 -26.37 0.44 48.19
CA TRP A 483 -27.00 1.74 48.00
C TRP A 483 -27.67 2.18 49.30
N TYR A 484 -27.27 3.36 49.78
CA TYR A 484 -27.97 4.08 50.85
C TYR A 484 -27.86 5.57 50.57
N LYS A 485 -28.91 6.18 49.99
CA LYS A 485 -28.96 7.55 49.45
C LYS A 485 -27.98 7.83 48.28
N SER A 486 -26.83 7.15 48.22
CA SER A 486 -25.87 7.10 47.11
C SER A 486 -25.26 5.70 47.00
N ILE A 487 -24.60 5.39 45.87
CA ILE A 487 -23.76 4.18 45.75
C ILE A 487 -22.58 4.33 46.72
N SER A 488 -22.33 3.29 47.50
CA SER A 488 -21.14 3.18 48.33
C SER A 488 -20.53 1.80 48.15
N CYS A 489 -19.30 1.76 47.65
CA CYS A 489 -18.51 0.55 47.44
C CYS A 489 -17.35 0.52 48.45
N ARG A 490 -17.08 -0.67 49.00
CA ARG A 490 -16.03 -0.90 50.00
C ARG A 490 -15.46 -2.31 49.89
N LYS A 491 -14.24 -2.49 50.40
CA LYS A 491 -13.62 -3.79 50.62
C LYS A 491 -14.47 -4.62 51.61
N ALA A 492 -14.52 -5.93 51.41
CA ALA A 492 -15.17 -6.81 52.37
C ALA A 492 -14.17 -7.21 53.49
N GLY A 493 -14.53 -7.00 54.75
CA GLY A 493 -13.69 -7.31 55.93
C GLY A 493 -13.22 -6.06 56.69
N ASN A 494 -12.27 -6.22 57.63
CA ASN A 494 -11.70 -5.12 58.41
C ASN A 494 -10.65 -4.32 57.59
N ASP A 495 -10.71 -3.00 57.70
CA ASP A 495 -9.95 -1.99 56.94
C ASP A 495 -8.46 -1.85 57.36
N ASN A 496 -7.72 -2.96 57.49
CA ASN A 496 -6.31 -2.92 57.93
C ASN A 496 -5.28 -2.95 56.77
N GLY A 497 -5.69 -2.71 55.52
CA GLY A 497 -4.82 -2.78 54.33
C GLY A 497 -4.01 -1.51 54.05
N THR A 498 -2.87 -1.64 53.36
CA THR A 498 -1.95 -0.52 53.00
C THR A 498 -2.56 0.51 52.05
N LEU A 499 -3.60 0.13 51.31
CA LEU A 499 -4.37 0.96 50.38
C LEU A 499 -5.88 0.83 50.66
N SER A 500 -6.24 0.71 51.95
CA SER A 500 -7.57 0.36 52.45
C SER A 500 -8.70 0.99 51.61
N ASN A 501 -9.50 0.13 50.98
CA ASN A 501 -10.66 0.46 50.14
C ASN A 501 -10.40 1.05 48.75
N LEU A 502 -9.18 1.32 48.29
CA LEU A 502 -9.02 1.96 46.97
C LEU A 502 -9.27 0.99 45.79
N GLY A 503 -8.70 -0.22 45.86
CA GLY A 503 -8.73 -1.18 44.75
C GLY A 503 -10.12 -1.71 44.41
N SER A 504 -10.73 -2.46 45.33
CA SER A 504 -12.06 -3.04 45.14
C SER A 504 -13.17 -2.01 44.95
N LYS A 505 -13.06 -0.83 45.57
CA LYS A 505 -13.98 0.29 45.32
C LYS A 505 -13.88 0.78 43.88
N ALA A 506 -12.68 1.13 43.41
CA ALA A 506 -12.47 1.64 42.06
C ALA A 506 -12.94 0.64 40.99
N LEU A 507 -12.65 -0.64 41.20
CA LEU A 507 -13.13 -1.72 40.34
C LEU A 507 -14.66 -1.76 40.26
N LEU A 508 -15.32 -1.84 41.42
CA LEU A 508 -16.76 -2.02 41.47
C LEU A 508 -17.51 -0.78 40.98
N GLU A 509 -17.04 0.43 41.29
CA GLU A 509 -17.61 1.66 40.73
C GLU A 509 -17.54 1.63 39.19
N THR A 510 -16.40 1.25 38.62
CA THR A 510 -16.21 1.11 37.16
C THR A 510 -17.18 0.08 36.55
N LEU A 511 -17.38 -1.07 37.20
CA LEU A 511 -18.26 -2.12 36.69
C LEU A 511 -19.76 -1.80 36.83
N ILE A 512 -20.14 -0.93 37.76
CA ILE A 512 -21.55 -0.63 38.09
C ILE A 512 -22.07 0.64 37.39
N GLU A 513 -21.18 1.58 37.07
CA GLU A 513 -21.51 2.84 36.37
C GLU A 513 -21.99 2.61 34.92
N GLY A 514 -21.48 1.56 34.25
CA GLY A 514 -21.89 1.17 32.90
C GLY A 514 -23.12 0.26 32.83
N GLU A 515 -23.42 -0.24 31.63
CA GLU A 515 -24.44 -1.30 31.48
C GLU A 515 -23.95 -2.58 32.17
N ARG A 516 -24.77 -3.10 33.09
CA ARG A 516 -24.43 -4.24 33.97
C ARG A 516 -24.68 -5.58 33.29
N ASP A 517 -24.06 -5.77 32.13
CA ASP A 517 -24.19 -6.97 31.30
C ASP A 517 -22.92 -7.81 31.31
N TYR A 518 -23.09 -9.11 31.07
CA TYR A 518 -21.98 -10.07 31.00
C TYR A 518 -20.91 -9.65 29.98
N SER A 519 -21.31 -9.07 28.85
CA SER A 519 -20.39 -8.56 27.82
C SER A 519 -19.47 -7.47 28.35
N ASN A 520 -19.99 -6.56 29.17
CA ASN A 520 -19.23 -5.44 29.71
C ASN A 520 -18.27 -5.88 30.81
N VAL A 521 -18.70 -6.81 31.66
CA VAL A 521 -17.83 -7.45 32.65
C VAL A 521 -16.68 -8.15 31.91
N THR A 522 -16.99 -8.96 30.90
CA THR A 522 -15.97 -9.68 30.11
C THR A 522 -15.03 -8.70 29.40
N ALA A 523 -15.56 -7.65 28.76
CA ALA A 523 -14.76 -6.63 28.10
C ALA A 523 -13.81 -5.89 29.07
N TRP A 524 -14.25 -5.62 30.30
CA TRP A 524 -13.40 -5.03 31.32
C TRP A 524 -12.27 -5.98 31.73
N PHE A 525 -12.55 -7.25 32.00
CA PHE A 525 -11.52 -8.26 32.31
C PHE A 525 -10.51 -8.41 31.17
N SER A 526 -10.98 -8.44 29.91
CA SER A 526 -10.09 -8.48 28.74
C SER A 526 -9.24 -7.22 28.60
N ALA A 527 -9.80 -6.04 28.88
CA ALA A 527 -9.05 -4.79 28.86
C ALA A 527 -7.99 -4.74 29.98
N PHE A 528 -8.33 -5.20 31.18
CA PHE A 528 -7.40 -5.33 32.31
C PHE A 528 -6.27 -6.35 32.02
N ALA A 529 -6.61 -7.50 31.45
CA ALA A 529 -5.62 -8.52 31.09
C ALA A 529 -4.64 -8.00 30.01
N ARG A 530 -5.14 -7.23 29.03
CA ARG A 530 -4.31 -6.57 28.00
C ARG A 530 -3.43 -5.46 28.59
N SER A 531 -3.95 -4.61 29.47
CA SER A 531 -3.15 -3.55 30.10
C SER A 531 -2.02 -4.12 30.95
N MET A 532 -2.29 -5.18 31.73
CA MET A 532 -1.25 -5.91 32.47
C MET A 532 -0.25 -6.61 31.54
N THR A 533 -0.71 -7.18 30.43
CA THR A 533 0.19 -7.74 29.40
C THR A 533 1.12 -6.66 28.84
N ASN A 534 0.63 -5.45 28.60
CA ASN A 534 1.45 -4.34 28.13
C ASN A 534 2.49 -3.95 29.18
N ARG A 535 2.10 -3.83 30.45
CA ARG A 535 3.01 -3.59 31.58
C ARG A 535 4.09 -4.67 31.66
N PHE A 536 3.74 -5.94 31.44
CA PHE A 536 4.72 -7.01 31.34
C PHE A 536 5.71 -6.78 30.20
N ARG A 537 5.28 -6.29 29.04
CA ARG A 537 6.16 -6.05 27.89
C ARG A 537 7.16 -4.90 28.10
N PHE A 538 6.69 -3.73 28.55
CA PHE A 538 7.56 -2.53 28.59
C PHE A 538 8.17 -2.23 29.96
N GLN A 539 7.54 -2.66 31.06
CA GLN A 539 7.98 -2.30 32.42
C GLN A 539 8.67 -3.48 33.12
N TYR A 540 8.07 -4.66 33.07
CA TYR A 540 8.52 -5.83 33.82
C TYR A 540 9.20 -6.92 32.95
N GLY A 541 9.30 -6.77 31.64
CA GLY A 541 9.70 -7.84 30.73
C GLY A 541 11.15 -7.77 30.29
N GLY A 542 11.84 -8.90 30.34
CA GLY A 542 13.22 -9.07 29.86
C GLY A 542 13.29 -9.76 28.50
N ALA A 543 14.39 -9.54 27.78
CA ALA A 543 14.66 -10.16 26.47
C ALA A 543 15.01 -11.65 26.54
N ALA A 544 15.55 -12.10 27.67
CA ALA A 544 15.98 -13.47 27.89
C ALA A 544 15.87 -13.84 29.37
N PHE A 545 15.73 -15.13 29.62
CA PHE A 545 15.89 -15.73 30.94
C PHE A 545 17.37 -15.95 31.25
N ASP A 546 17.79 -15.64 32.48
CA ASP A 546 19.14 -15.91 32.98
C ASP A 546 19.05 -16.65 34.31
N ALA A 547 19.36 -17.95 34.29
CA ALA A 547 19.31 -18.82 35.45
C ALA A 547 20.40 -18.49 36.50
N SER A 548 21.43 -17.73 36.14
CA SER A 548 22.54 -17.38 37.04
C SER A 548 22.23 -16.21 37.95
N LEU A 549 21.18 -15.43 37.64
CA LEU A 549 20.78 -14.26 38.42
C LEU A 549 19.80 -14.66 39.53
N PRO A 550 20.13 -14.40 40.81
CA PRO A 550 19.17 -14.55 41.90
C PRO A 550 17.94 -13.66 41.70
N LEU A 551 16.75 -14.12 42.08
CA LEU A 551 15.47 -13.38 41.97
C LEU A 551 15.46 -12.01 42.68
N TRP A 552 16.41 -11.78 43.59
CA TRP A 552 16.60 -10.56 44.37
C TRP A 552 17.78 -9.71 43.90
N ALA A 553 18.48 -10.13 42.85
CA ALA A 553 19.50 -9.30 42.25
C ALA A 553 18.84 -8.04 41.66
N ASP A 554 19.27 -6.86 42.10
CA ASP A 554 18.83 -5.57 41.56
C ASP A 554 19.38 -5.33 40.12
N GLN A 555 19.96 -6.36 39.50
CA GLN A 555 20.46 -6.35 38.14
C GLN A 555 19.29 -6.39 37.16
N LYS A 556 19.10 -5.28 36.46
CA LYS A 556 18.08 -5.14 35.42
C LYS A 556 18.51 -5.93 34.17
N LEU A 557 17.78 -7.02 33.85
CA LEU A 557 17.92 -7.74 32.58
C LEU A 557 17.75 -6.77 31.37
N PRO A 558 18.19 -7.06 30.14
CA PRO A 558 17.94 -6.20 28.98
C PRO A 558 16.46 -6.18 28.55
N ALA A 559 16.02 -5.11 27.88
CA ALA A 559 14.65 -5.00 27.37
C ALA A 559 14.46 -5.93 26.17
N GLY A 560 13.36 -6.66 26.10
CA GLY A 560 12.99 -7.38 24.89
C GLY A 560 12.41 -6.40 23.87
N GLU A 561 13.09 -6.21 22.74
CA GLU A 561 12.58 -5.43 21.62
C GLU A 561 12.65 -6.22 20.31
N VAL A 562 11.51 -6.29 19.61
CA VAL A 562 11.40 -6.83 18.26
C VAL A 562 11.86 -5.74 17.31
N GLN A 563 12.83 -6.05 16.46
CA GLN A 563 13.29 -5.14 15.41
C GLN A 563 12.37 -5.22 14.19
N GLY A 564 12.05 -4.07 13.62
CA GLY A 564 11.21 -3.94 12.43
C GLY A 564 11.92 -3.21 11.30
N VAL A 565 11.20 -3.05 10.20
CA VAL A 565 11.61 -2.24 9.05
C VAL A 565 10.72 -1.00 9.00
N ALA A 566 11.34 0.17 9.02
CA ALA A 566 10.66 1.43 8.76
C ALA A 566 10.53 1.64 7.24
N TRP A 567 9.33 1.98 6.79
CA TRP A 567 9.05 2.24 5.38
C TRP A 567 8.93 3.73 5.13
N GLN A 568 9.67 4.23 4.13
CA GLN A 568 9.54 5.60 3.67
C GLN A 568 8.63 5.67 2.44
N PRO A 569 7.65 6.59 2.40
CA PRO A 569 6.85 6.82 1.21
C PRO A 569 7.66 7.60 0.17
N GLU A 570 7.79 7.04 -1.03
CA GLU A 570 8.30 7.73 -2.20
C GLU A 570 7.25 7.78 -3.31
N THR A 571 7.49 8.64 -4.30
CA THR A 571 6.62 8.74 -5.50
C THR A 571 7.17 7.85 -6.60
N CYS A 572 6.48 6.76 -6.90
CA CYS A 572 6.82 5.88 -8.00
C CYS A 572 6.04 6.24 -9.27
N VAL A 573 6.63 5.89 -10.40
CA VAL A 573 5.99 6.01 -11.71
C VAL A 573 5.21 4.72 -12.00
N SER A 574 3.95 4.87 -12.38
CA SER A 574 3.06 3.78 -12.81
C SER A 574 2.65 3.99 -14.27
N ALA A 575 3.10 3.10 -15.15
CA ALA A 575 2.90 3.20 -16.58
C ALA A 575 1.57 2.57 -17.02
N HIS A 576 0.61 3.40 -17.41
CA HIS A 576 -0.68 2.94 -17.94
C HIS A 576 -0.64 2.78 -19.45
N ARG A 577 -0.32 1.56 -19.92
CA ARG A 577 -0.11 1.23 -21.34
C ARG A 577 -1.30 1.54 -22.24
N GLY A 578 -2.53 1.54 -21.72
CA GLY A 578 -3.74 1.85 -22.49
C GLY A 578 -3.73 3.26 -23.11
N TRP A 579 -3.11 4.24 -22.46
CA TRP A 579 -3.05 5.61 -22.98
C TRP A 579 -2.04 5.79 -24.12
N LEU A 580 -1.09 4.86 -24.29
CA LEU A 580 -0.15 4.86 -25.42
C LEU A 580 -0.78 4.37 -26.73
N LEU A 581 -1.98 3.80 -26.70
CA LEU A 581 -2.66 3.32 -27.91
C LEU A 581 -2.92 4.46 -28.90
N LEU A 582 -3.29 5.65 -28.43
CA LEU A 582 -3.59 6.79 -29.31
C LEU A 582 -2.37 7.24 -30.13
N PRO A 583 -1.20 7.56 -29.55
CA PRO A 583 -0.03 7.94 -30.34
C PRO A 583 0.45 6.81 -31.25
N ILE A 584 0.42 5.55 -30.79
CA ILE A 584 0.78 4.39 -31.63
C ILE A 584 -0.17 4.30 -32.83
N CYS A 585 -1.48 4.27 -32.62
CA CYS A 585 -2.46 4.19 -33.70
C CYS A 585 -2.36 5.37 -34.67
N LEU A 586 -2.15 6.59 -34.19
CA LEU A 586 -1.97 7.76 -35.06
C LEU A 586 -0.71 7.65 -35.92
N THR A 587 0.42 7.19 -35.36
CA THR A 587 1.63 6.93 -36.17
C THR A 587 1.43 5.82 -37.20
N VAL A 588 0.70 4.76 -36.86
CA VAL A 588 0.38 3.69 -37.81
C VAL A 588 -0.56 4.19 -38.91
N ILE A 589 -1.60 4.94 -38.58
CA ILE A 589 -2.54 5.50 -39.57
C ILE A 589 -1.83 6.48 -40.52
N THR A 590 -0.97 7.36 -39.99
CA THR A 590 -0.21 8.32 -40.81
C THR A 590 0.82 7.65 -41.71
N THR A 591 1.54 6.64 -41.21
CA THR A 591 2.48 5.86 -42.02
C THR A 591 1.77 5.11 -43.14
N LEU A 592 0.64 4.46 -42.84
CA LEU A 592 -0.19 3.80 -43.85
C LEU A 592 -0.74 4.78 -44.90
N LEU A 593 -1.21 5.95 -44.47
CA LEU A 593 -1.67 7.01 -45.38
C LEU A 593 -0.54 7.52 -46.28
N MET A 594 0.65 7.75 -45.71
CA MET A 594 1.81 8.19 -46.49
C MET A 594 2.19 7.13 -47.53
N LEU A 595 2.28 5.87 -47.12
CA LEU A 595 2.57 4.75 -48.01
C LEU A 595 1.52 4.63 -49.12
N TRP A 596 0.23 4.73 -48.78
CA TRP A 596 -0.85 4.72 -49.75
C TRP A 596 -0.70 5.85 -50.79
N THR A 597 -0.43 7.08 -50.34
CA THR A 597 -0.24 8.23 -51.22
C THR A 597 1.00 8.05 -52.11
N ILE A 598 2.12 7.56 -51.57
CA ILE A 598 3.33 7.25 -52.35
C ILE A 598 3.07 6.15 -53.38
N ILE A 599 2.39 5.07 -53.01
CA ILE A 599 2.04 3.96 -53.92
C ILE A 599 1.08 4.43 -55.01
N SER A 600 0.07 5.23 -54.66
CA SER A 600 -0.87 5.82 -55.62
C SER A 600 -0.16 6.70 -56.65
N ASN A 601 0.75 7.57 -56.17
CA ASN A 601 1.58 8.41 -57.03
C ASN A 601 2.54 7.57 -57.89
N TRP A 602 3.11 6.49 -57.35
CA TRP A 602 4.03 5.61 -58.08
C TRP A 602 3.31 4.81 -59.17
N ARG A 603 2.11 4.27 -58.90
CA ARG A 603 1.28 3.60 -59.91
C ARG A 603 0.93 4.54 -61.06
N SER A 604 0.71 5.82 -60.75
CA SER A 604 0.37 6.85 -61.72
C SER A 604 1.58 7.61 -62.28
N ARG A 605 2.82 7.13 -62.04
CA ARG A 605 4.08 7.87 -62.32
C ARG A 605 4.30 8.26 -63.79
N HIS A 606 3.57 7.66 -64.73
CA HIS A 606 3.67 7.95 -66.15
C HIS A 606 2.63 8.96 -66.64
N VAL A 607 1.65 9.29 -65.81
CA VAL A 607 0.51 10.16 -66.15
C VAL A 607 0.41 11.37 -65.21
N ARG A 608 0.75 11.21 -63.94
CA ARG A 608 0.56 12.23 -62.89
C ARG A 608 1.87 12.55 -62.16
N PRO A 609 2.42 13.77 -62.28
CA PRO A 609 3.55 14.24 -61.50
C PRO A 609 3.15 14.55 -60.04
N VAL A 610 4.14 14.54 -59.15
CA VAL A 610 3.98 14.93 -57.74
C VAL A 610 4.19 16.44 -57.63
N TRP A 611 3.15 17.17 -57.21
CA TRP A 611 3.16 18.64 -57.13
C TRP A 611 3.10 19.18 -55.70
N LYS A 612 2.56 18.42 -54.74
CA LYS A 612 2.48 18.80 -53.32
C LYS A 612 2.02 20.25 -53.11
N ASP A 613 2.79 21.07 -52.41
CA ASP A 613 2.50 22.46 -52.07
C ASP A 613 2.84 23.46 -53.20
N ASN A 614 3.48 23.01 -54.28
CA ASN A 614 3.94 23.88 -55.35
C ASN A 614 2.78 24.48 -56.15
N ILE A 615 2.72 25.82 -56.26
CA ILE A 615 1.69 26.55 -57.01
C ILE A 615 1.97 26.65 -58.51
N LEU A 616 3.24 26.45 -58.92
CA LEU A 616 3.69 26.57 -60.31
C LEU A 616 2.86 25.78 -61.34
N PRO A 617 2.29 24.60 -61.02
CA PRO A 617 1.43 23.90 -61.98
C PRO A 617 0.24 24.72 -62.48
N LEU A 618 -0.32 25.61 -61.65
CA LEU A 618 -1.44 26.48 -62.05
C LEU A 618 -1.00 27.59 -63.01
N LEU A 619 0.27 27.99 -62.97
CA LEU A 619 0.84 28.98 -63.88
C LEU A 619 1.25 28.34 -65.21
N PHE A 620 1.95 27.20 -65.17
CA PHE A 620 2.46 26.52 -66.37
C PHE A 620 1.39 25.73 -67.13
N TYR A 621 0.48 25.05 -66.42
CA TYR A 621 -0.52 24.16 -67.03
C TYR A 621 -1.93 24.76 -67.03
N ARG A 622 -2.04 26.10 -67.00
CA ARG A 622 -3.32 26.82 -67.05
C ARG A 622 -4.23 26.36 -68.21
N HIS A 623 -3.64 26.07 -69.36
CA HIS A 623 -4.35 25.61 -70.56
C HIS A 623 -4.95 24.19 -70.43
N SER A 624 -4.50 23.39 -69.45
CA SER A 624 -5.02 22.03 -69.19
C SER A 624 -6.22 22.00 -68.24
N LEU A 625 -6.64 23.18 -67.73
CA LEU A 625 -7.83 23.33 -66.89
C LEU A 625 -9.08 23.45 -67.76
N ASN A 626 -9.88 22.39 -67.80
CA ASN A 626 -11.17 22.42 -68.47
C ASN A 626 -12.22 23.05 -67.54
N SER A 627 -13.04 23.96 -68.07
CA SER A 627 -14.13 24.62 -67.32
C SER A 627 -15.49 24.36 -67.98
N ASP A 628 -16.56 24.41 -67.20
CA ASP A 628 -17.95 24.19 -67.65
C ASP A 628 -18.53 25.36 -68.48
N LYS A 629 -17.82 26.49 -68.62
CA LYS A 629 -18.29 27.64 -69.40
C LYS A 629 -17.83 27.57 -70.88
N PRO A 630 -18.76 27.66 -71.85
CA PRO A 630 -18.40 27.82 -73.27
C PRO A 630 -17.75 29.20 -73.46
N GLY A 631 -16.43 29.22 -73.62
CA GLY A 631 -15.61 30.46 -73.68
C GLY A 631 -14.38 30.48 -72.76
N GLY A 632 -14.20 29.45 -71.91
CA GLY A 632 -13.03 29.33 -71.03
C GLY A 632 -13.13 30.12 -69.72
N LEU A 633 -12.09 30.00 -68.88
CA LEU A 633 -11.91 30.81 -67.66
C LEU A 633 -12.10 32.31 -67.99
N PRO A 634 -12.62 33.16 -67.09
CA PRO A 634 -13.08 34.53 -67.37
C PRO A 634 -12.02 35.52 -67.88
N TRP A 635 -10.82 35.06 -68.18
CA TRP A 635 -9.75 35.80 -68.83
C TRP A 635 -9.51 35.19 -70.21
N ASN A 636 -10.37 35.54 -71.17
CA ASN A 636 -10.05 35.43 -72.58
C ASN A 636 -9.58 36.83 -73.04
N PRO A 637 -8.29 37.03 -73.38
CA PRO A 637 -7.79 38.33 -73.81
C PRO A 637 -8.36 38.80 -75.15
N ASP A 638 -9.19 37.99 -75.83
CA ASP A 638 -9.69 38.31 -77.17
C ASP A 638 -11.05 39.05 -77.19
N ASN A 639 -11.68 39.29 -76.03
CA ASN A 639 -12.92 40.11 -75.93
C ASN A 639 -12.69 41.36 -75.07
N ILE A 640 -11.83 42.27 -75.56
CA ILE A 640 -11.53 43.56 -74.95
C ILE A 640 -12.49 44.61 -75.52
N THR A 641 -13.75 44.62 -75.07
CA THR A 641 -14.65 45.76 -75.30
C THR A 641 -15.45 46.20 -74.06
N GLU A 642 -15.27 45.56 -72.91
CA GLU A 642 -15.81 46.04 -71.62
C GLU A 642 -14.67 46.14 -70.60
N MET A 643 -13.86 47.18 -70.75
CA MET A 643 -12.70 47.42 -69.91
C MET A 643 -12.80 48.82 -69.29
N GLU A 644 -13.78 49.03 -68.42
CA GLU A 644 -13.83 50.25 -67.61
C GLU A 644 -14.11 50.04 -66.11
N ASP A 645 -14.15 48.79 -65.60
CA ASP A 645 -14.32 48.60 -64.14
C ASP A 645 -13.58 47.39 -63.54
N ARG A 646 -12.44 46.97 -64.13
CA ARG A 646 -11.70 45.78 -63.65
C ARG A 646 -10.19 45.98 -63.41
N THR A 647 -9.78 47.19 -63.04
CA THR A 647 -8.42 47.46 -62.52
C THR A 647 -8.27 47.17 -61.02
N ARG A 648 -9.37 46.93 -60.29
CA ARG A 648 -9.32 46.55 -58.88
C ARG A 648 -9.03 45.05 -58.73
N MET A 649 -7.96 44.70 -58.00
CA MET A 649 -7.70 43.32 -57.58
C MET A 649 -8.80 42.87 -56.60
N MET A 650 -9.35 41.67 -56.81
CA MET A 650 -10.41 41.12 -55.96
C MET A 650 -9.91 40.79 -54.56
N GLU A 651 -10.76 40.98 -53.55
CA GLU A 651 -10.46 40.57 -52.18
C GLU A 651 -10.57 39.03 -52.02
N THR A 652 -9.96 38.47 -50.97
CA THR A 652 -9.91 37.01 -50.75
C THR A 652 -11.28 36.36 -50.68
N LYS A 653 -12.25 37.00 -50.01
CA LYS A 653 -13.65 36.52 -49.93
C LYS A 653 -14.38 36.61 -51.27
N GLU A 654 -14.08 37.63 -52.07
CA GLU A 654 -14.66 37.80 -53.40
C GLU A 654 -14.10 36.76 -54.39
N LEU A 655 -12.81 36.45 -54.29
CA LEU A 655 -12.14 35.38 -55.01
C LEU A 655 -12.73 34.02 -54.66
N GLU A 656 -12.96 33.75 -53.38
CA GLU A 656 -13.56 32.48 -52.93
C GLU A 656 -15.00 32.32 -53.43
N LYS A 657 -15.84 33.36 -53.28
CA LYS A 657 -17.22 33.37 -53.75
C LYS A 657 -17.34 33.25 -55.28
N THR A 658 -16.38 33.83 -56.00
CA THR A 658 -16.30 33.70 -57.46
C THR A 658 -15.79 32.31 -57.86
N GLY A 659 -14.82 31.78 -57.12
CA GLY A 659 -14.27 30.43 -57.29
C GLY A 659 -15.29 29.32 -57.06
N ASP A 660 -16.26 29.52 -56.16
CA ASP A 660 -17.38 28.58 -55.95
C ASP A 660 -18.22 28.38 -57.22
N ARG A 661 -18.31 29.41 -58.07
CA ARG A 661 -19.10 29.40 -59.32
C ARG A 661 -18.33 28.87 -60.52
N ILE A 662 -17.01 28.69 -60.40
CA ILE A 662 -16.15 28.23 -61.48
C ILE A 662 -15.83 26.75 -61.24
N LEU A 663 -16.43 25.88 -62.04
CA LEU A 663 -16.15 24.45 -62.00
C LEU A 663 -14.99 24.11 -62.94
N ILE A 664 -13.96 23.45 -62.41
CA ILE A 664 -12.76 23.03 -63.13
C ILE A 664 -12.47 21.53 -62.96
N THR A 665 -11.74 20.96 -63.93
CA THR A 665 -11.08 19.67 -63.83
C THR A 665 -9.74 19.71 -64.56
N LEU A 666 -8.73 19.01 -64.04
CA LEU A 666 -7.42 18.86 -64.68
C LEU A 666 -7.46 17.67 -65.62
N ASN A 667 -7.37 17.93 -66.93
CA ASN A 667 -7.29 16.86 -67.91
C ASN A 667 -5.83 16.45 -68.14
N TRP A 668 -5.51 15.21 -67.79
CA TRP A 668 -4.18 14.62 -68.01
C TRP A 668 -4.02 14.00 -69.41
N SER A 669 -5.05 14.03 -70.27
CA SER A 669 -5.01 13.37 -71.59
C SER A 669 -4.26 14.20 -72.65
N ALA A 670 -2.99 13.86 -72.86
CA ALA A 670 -2.29 14.15 -74.11
C ALA A 670 -2.12 12.91 -75.01
N ASN A 671 -2.69 11.74 -74.66
CA ASN A 671 -2.25 10.46 -75.25
C ASN A 671 -3.35 9.48 -75.70
N GLU A 672 -4.56 9.95 -75.98
CA GLU A 672 -5.58 9.06 -76.58
C GLU A 672 -5.50 9.03 -78.13
N LYS A 673 -4.87 10.02 -78.77
CA LYS A 673 -4.72 10.08 -80.23
C LYS A 673 -3.58 9.25 -80.83
N SER A 674 -2.68 8.68 -80.01
CA SER A 674 -1.50 7.94 -80.50
C SER A 674 -1.66 6.42 -80.50
N ARG A 675 -2.71 5.87 -79.85
CA ARG A 675 -3.01 4.43 -79.91
C ARG A 675 -3.79 4.02 -81.17
N ASP A 676 -4.62 4.89 -81.72
CA ASP A 676 -5.41 4.57 -82.92
C ASP A 676 -4.59 4.58 -84.22
N LEU A 677 -3.40 5.19 -84.21
CA LEU A 677 -2.47 5.21 -85.37
C LEU A 677 -1.43 4.07 -85.35
N LEU A 678 -1.35 3.29 -84.26
CA LEU A 678 -0.45 2.14 -84.12
C LEU A 678 -1.18 0.79 -84.09
N GLY A 679 -2.51 0.79 -84.31
CA GLY A 679 -3.35 -0.42 -84.40
C GLY A 679 -3.46 -1.04 -85.80
N LYS A 680 -2.75 -0.53 -86.80
CA LYS A 680 -2.67 -1.10 -88.15
C LYS A 680 -1.21 -1.20 -88.59
N GLY A 681 -0.61 -2.36 -88.35
CA GLY A 681 0.73 -2.69 -88.83
C GLY A 681 1.14 -4.05 -88.27
N ASP A 682 1.13 -5.06 -89.14
CA ASP A 682 1.46 -6.45 -88.85
C ASP A 682 2.77 -6.61 -88.09
N ALA A 683 2.73 -7.45 -87.05
CA ALA A 683 3.92 -7.93 -86.37
C ALA A 683 4.54 -9.07 -87.19
N SER A 684 5.63 -8.76 -87.90
CA SER A 684 6.65 -9.75 -88.24
C SER A 684 8.01 -9.29 -87.70
N ALA A 685 8.50 -10.08 -86.76
CA ALA A 685 9.88 -10.42 -86.40
C ALA A 685 11.02 -9.41 -86.68
N ILE A 686 11.88 -9.20 -85.68
CA ILE A 686 13.31 -9.61 -85.65
C ILE A 686 14.10 -8.81 -84.59
N THR A 687 15.13 -9.50 -84.12
CA THR A 687 16.05 -9.42 -82.98
C THR A 687 17.01 -8.22 -82.88
N LEU A 688 17.58 -8.10 -81.67
CA LEU A 688 18.78 -7.34 -81.29
C LEU A 688 20.02 -7.71 -82.13
N GLN A 689 20.67 -6.72 -82.76
CA GLN A 689 22.14 -6.55 -82.80
C GLN A 689 22.55 -5.27 -83.54
N ASP A 690 23.59 -4.62 -83.01
CA ASP A 690 24.62 -3.77 -83.66
C ASP A 690 24.89 -2.46 -82.89
N VAL A 691 25.95 -2.45 -82.08
CA VAL A 691 27.35 -2.09 -82.42
C VAL A 691 27.55 -0.58 -82.35
N GLU A 692 28.03 -0.15 -81.17
CA GLU A 692 29.31 0.56 -80.97
C GLU A 692 29.86 1.41 -82.13
N SER A 693 29.93 2.74 -81.93
CA SER A 693 31.02 3.56 -82.46
C SER A 693 31.12 4.89 -81.70
N VAL A 694 32.19 5.06 -80.93
CA VAL A 694 32.75 6.34 -80.46
C VAL A 694 33.66 6.87 -81.60
N PRO A 695 33.79 8.20 -81.81
CA PRO A 695 35.01 8.84 -81.30
C PRO A 695 34.85 10.28 -80.75
N VAL A 696 35.85 10.57 -79.93
CA VAL A 696 36.29 11.80 -79.26
C VAL A 696 36.94 12.79 -80.24
N GLN A 697 36.81 14.12 -80.02
CA GLN A 697 37.93 15.10 -80.00
C GLN A 697 37.42 16.52 -79.58
N ARG A 698 37.93 17.22 -78.52
CA ARG A 698 39.25 17.89 -78.27
C ARG A 698 39.41 19.18 -79.14
N ILE A 699 39.88 20.38 -78.73
CA ILE A 699 40.67 20.94 -77.60
C ILE A 699 40.58 22.51 -77.60
N SER A 700 40.77 23.15 -76.43
CA SER A 700 41.54 24.41 -76.09
C SER A 700 41.18 25.76 -76.75
N HIS A 701 41.39 26.97 -76.22
CA HIS A 701 42.24 27.63 -75.20
C HIS A 701 41.33 28.63 -74.40
N GLU A 702 41.65 29.34 -73.31
CA GLU A 702 42.80 30.21 -72.99
C GLU A 702 42.61 30.76 -71.55
N ALA A 703 43.69 31.22 -70.93
CA ALA A 703 43.71 31.94 -69.65
C ALA A 703 43.89 33.45 -69.89
N ASP A 704 43.21 34.29 -69.12
CA ASP A 704 43.67 35.60 -68.58
C ASP A 704 42.52 36.19 -67.70
N SER A 705 42.72 36.61 -66.43
CA SER A 705 43.37 37.85 -65.95
C SER A 705 42.66 39.09 -66.54
N GLU A 706 42.16 40.13 -65.87
CA GLU A 706 42.30 40.67 -64.51
C GLU A 706 41.42 41.95 -64.41
N VAL A 707 41.27 42.51 -63.19
CA VAL A 707 40.90 43.91 -62.84
C VAL A 707 39.42 44.33 -62.71
N LEU A 708 39.02 44.59 -61.46
CA LEU A 708 38.23 45.77 -61.08
C LEU A 708 38.91 46.44 -59.86
N LEU A 709 39.31 47.70 -60.06
CA LEU A 709 40.02 48.59 -59.14
C LEU A 709 39.06 49.46 -58.31
N THR A 710 39.50 49.77 -57.07
CA THR A 710 39.24 50.99 -56.26
C THR A 710 37.83 51.24 -55.72
N SER A 711 37.62 51.59 -54.44
CA SER A 711 38.19 52.76 -53.74
C SER A 711 38.05 52.69 -52.20
N SER A 712 39.15 53.04 -51.50
CA SER A 712 39.27 53.81 -50.22
C SER A 712 38.49 53.36 -48.95
N ARG A 713 38.99 53.38 -47.71
CA ARG A 713 40.16 54.03 -47.08
C ARG A 713 40.30 53.48 -45.64
N THR A 714 41.55 53.21 -45.24
CA THR A 714 42.19 53.43 -43.90
C THR A 714 41.53 52.89 -42.63
N ALA A 715 42.08 51.85 -41.97
CA ALA A 715 43.31 51.80 -41.15
C ALA A 715 43.14 52.39 -39.73
N HIS A 716 43.18 51.54 -38.70
CA HIS A 716 44.31 51.41 -37.76
C HIS A 716 44.01 50.42 -36.62
N THR A 717 44.99 49.53 -36.36
CA THR A 717 45.53 49.06 -35.06
C THR A 717 44.65 49.28 -33.81
N ASP A 718 44.52 48.35 -32.86
CA ASP A 718 45.61 47.90 -32.00
C ASP A 718 45.12 46.85 -30.98
N ALA A 719 46.08 46.17 -30.35
CA ALA A 719 45.90 45.18 -29.29
C ALA A 719 45.59 45.81 -27.91
N ARG A 720 44.88 45.07 -27.04
CA ARG A 720 45.01 44.93 -25.55
C ARG A 720 43.72 44.31 -24.99
N ARG A 721 43.74 43.17 -24.29
CA ARG A 721 44.12 42.98 -22.87
C ARG A 721 43.25 43.83 -21.92
N THR A 722 42.26 43.21 -21.25
CA THR A 722 42.05 43.17 -19.78
C THR A 722 40.63 42.71 -19.40
N SER A 723 40.59 41.74 -18.47
CA SER A 723 39.66 41.57 -17.33
C SER A 723 38.35 42.37 -17.28
N TYR A 724 37.22 41.67 -17.12
CA TYR A 724 36.52 41.49 -15.83
C TYR A 724 35.65 40.23 -15.87
#